data_AF-A0A9C7BFA9-F1
#
_entry.id   AF-A0A9C7BFA9-F1
#
_cell.length_a   1.000
_cell.length_b   1.000
_cell.length_c   1.000
_cell.angle_alpha   90.00
_cell.angle_beta   90.00
_cell.angle_gamma   90.00
#
_symmetry.space_group_name_H-M   'P 1'
#
loop_
_entity.id
_entity.type
_entity.pdbx_description
1 polymer ?
#
loop_
_entity_poly.entity_id
_entity_poly.type
_entity_poly.pdbx_seq_one_letter_code
_entity_poly.pdbx_strand_id
1 'polypeptide(L)'
;MQETAGQPAGEATLTGEVKAIVFRNPTSGYTVAALKCPQGEVRVTGHLATVRAGGRYVFYGDWVCHPKYGQQFAAGALEEIVPAEEEGIVGYLASGLIPGVGERLARRLVEHFGTDTLKVISEEPARLVQVPGVGKKLAGKIARSVNEHKDVERLMVFLRHHHVSTSLALKIHRRYGREAIARLKDNPYALTDDIFGVGFLTADRLACELGLRRHAPERLTAAALYALRQAATRAGHCYLPAQELVAETLKLVNAPGEEEPVEEDEVQAALAGLSQRSPEVVVEGDRFWLPYLYQAERGVARELQRLLKAERRVPPAKLEAAIRRAAAELGLTFAPAQELALRQGVLQGVTVLTGGPGTGKSTIVSGLIRVLSELEPGVRILLAAPTGRAAQRLTDLTGCEASTIHRLLGYTLAEGEPTFTYNSENQLKADLVIVDEFSMVDVLLAYQLFQAVPTACRLVLVGDKDQLPSVGAGSVLRDIIASDLVPTVRLTQIFRQAEQSLITVNAHRINQGQGLVLKPASDFYFLRSEDPEETVRTVLDLAGRMVGTFGLENVQVLAPMHKYVTGVQNLNKLLQEKLNPAAPGKKEYPFRDGFFRTGDKVMAVRNNYDKGVFNGNQGRVVDVILAREDEDVEEDTLLVDFDGLLVPYGRSELDELTLAYAATVHKAQGSEFSCCIFVLSTQHWYMLQRNLLYTGVTRGKELVMLVGSRRALVRAVANSTVQERYTALDERLRGAGVAQ
;
A
#
# COMPACT_ATOMS: atom_id res chain seq x y z
N MET A 1 8.34 2.50 -18.90
CA MET A 1 8.47 2.75 -20.35
C MET A 1 8.12 4.20 -20.57
N GLN A 2 9.14 5.05 -20.71
CA GLN A 2 8.97 6.31 -21.43
C GLN A 2 8.62 5.95 -22.87
N GLU A 3 7.68 6.70 -23.42
CA GLU A 3 7.18 6.55 -24.78
C GLU A 3 8.34 6.54 -25.77
N THR A 4 8.62 5.37 -26.33
CA THR A 4 9.38 5.24 -27.56
C THR A 4 8.58 5.91 -28.67
N ALA A 5 9.13 7.01 -29.18
CA ALA A 5 8.81 7.55 -30.49
C ALA A 5 8.74 6.39 -31.50
N GLY A 6 7.69 6.40 -32.32
CA GLY A 6 7.32 5.27 -33.17
C GLY A 6 8.49 4.72 -33.98
N GLN A 7 8.67 3.40 -33.93
CA GLN A 7 9.46 2.69 -34.93
C GLN A 7 8.78 2.88 -36.30
N PRO A 8 9.44 3.49 -37.29
CA PRO A 8 8.99 3.40 -38.66
C PRO A 8 9.24 1.95 -39.12
N ALA A 9 8.15 1.24 -39.45
CA ALA A 9 8.23 -0.10 -40.01
C ALA A 9 8.93 -0.03 -41.38
N GLY A 10 10.16 -0.54 -41.48
CA GLY A 10 10.85 -0.78 -42.75
C GLY A 10 12.34 -0.40 -42.85
N GLU A 11 12.90 0.33 -41.90
CA GLU A 11 14.32 0.78 -41.99
C GLU A 11 15.30 -0.26 -41.42
N ALA A 12 16.42 -0.48 -42.12
CA ALA A 12 17.51 -1.32 -41.61
C ALA A 12 18.25 -0.61 -40.45
N THR A 13 18.87 -1.39 -39.57
CA THR A 13 19.66 -0.88 -38.44
C THR A 13 21.12 -1.28 -38.55
N LEU A 14 22.02 -0.34 -38.20
CA LEU A 14 23.46 -0.58 -38.20
C LEU A 14 24.10 0.00 -36.94
N THR A 15 24.67 -0.89 -36.11
CA THR A 15 25.29 -0.52 -34.83
C THR A 15 26.81 -0.63 -34.91
N GLY A 16 27.53 0.38 -34.41
CA GLY A 16 28.98 0.34 -34.38
C GLY A 16 29.64 1.55 -33.75
N GLU A 17 30.97 1.53 -33.73
CA GLU A 17 31.80 2.62 -33.23
C GLU A 17 32.32 3.47 -34.39
N VAL A 18 32.12 4.79 -34.33
CA VAL A 18 32.58 5.70 -35.37
C VAL A 18 34.08 5.93 -35.20
N LYS A 19 34.90 5.30 -36.04
CA LYS A 19 36.36 5.47 -36.00
C LYS A 19 36.81 6.88 -36.36
N ALA A 20 36.21 7.44 -37.40
CA ALA A 20 36.62 8.73 -37.95
C ALA A 20 35.50 9.37 -38.76
N ILE A 21 35.46 10.71 -38.76
CA ILE A 21 34.64 11.47 -39.69
C ILE A 21 35.47 11.70 -40.95
N VAL A 22 35.04 11.13 -42.06
CA VAL A 22 35.73 11.18 -43.35
C VAL A 22 35.48 12.53 -44.03
N PHE A 23 34.26 13.02 -43.91
CA PHE A 23 33.83 14.28 -44.50
C PHE A 23 32.64 14.82 -43.71
N ARG A 24 32.61 16.14 -43.50
CA ARG A 24 31.45 16.84 -42.93
C ARG A 24 31.28 18.17 -43.64
N ASN A 25 30.09 18.42 -44.16
CA ASN A 25 29.71 19.71 -44.71
C ASN A 25 29.24 20.63 -43.55
N PRO A 26 29.95 21.75 -43.29
CA PRO A 26 29.63 22.63 -42.16
C PRO A 26 28.32 23.42 -42.33
N THR A 27 27.78 23.54 -43.54
CA THR A 27 26.55 24.31 -43.81
C THR A 27 25.30 23.42 -43.85
N SER A 28 25.39 22.19 -44.38
CA SER A 28 24.23 21.28 -44.51
C SER A 28 24.16 20.21 -43.41
N GLY A 29 25.20 20.03 -42.60
CA GLY A 29 25.28 18.97 -41.59
C GLY A 29 25.46 17.56 -42.17
N TYR A 30 25.58 17.42 -43.50
CA TYR A 30 25.84 16.15 -44.17
C TYR A 30 27.21 15.61 -43.77
N THR A 31 27.25 14.38 -43.26
CA THR A 31 28.43 13.75 -42.68
C THR A 31 28.61 12.36 -43.27
N VAL A 32 29.86 12.03 -43.61
CA VAL A 32 30.32 10.69 -43.99
C VAL A 32 31.25 10.20 -42.88
N ALA A 33 30.85 9.13 -42.19
CA ALA A 33 31.56 8.55 -41.07
C ALA A 33 32.06 7.13 -41.39
N ALA A 34 33.24 6.79 -40.88
CA ALA A 34 33.77 5.43 -40.89
C ALA A 34 33.26 4.70 -39.64
N LEU A 35 32.39 3.71 -39.82
CA LEU A 35 31.82 2.90 -38.75
C LEU A 35 32.53 1.55 -38.70
N LYS A 36 32.98 1.14 -37.51
CA LYS A 36 33.41 -0.23 -37.23
C LYS A 36 32.24 -1.00 -36.63
N CYS A 37 31.71 -1.99 -37.34
CA CYS A 37 30.63 -2.86 -36.89
C CYS A 37 31.08 -4.35 -36.94
N PRO A 38 30.28 -5.30 -36.41
CA PRO A 38 30.61 -6.72 -36.45
C PRO A 38 30.78 -7.28 -37.87
N GLN A 39 30.15 -6.67 -38.88
CA GLN A 39 30.27 -7.08 -40.28
C GLN A 39 31.50 -6.47 -41.01
N GLY A 40 32.31 -5.64 -40.33
CA GLY A 40 33.49 -4.99 -40.90
C GLY A 40 33.46 -3.46 -40.78
N GLU A 41 34.28 -2.77 -41.59
CA GLU A 41 34.24 -1.31 -41.68
C GLU A 41 33.27 -0.86 -42.78
N VAL A 42 32.30 -0.04 -42.40
CA VAL A 42 31.23 0.45 -43.28
C VAL A 42 31.24 1.98 -43.29
N ARG A 43 30.89 2.60 -44.43
CA ARG A 43 30.68 4.04 -44.52
C ARG A 43 29.23 4.37 -44.22
N VAL A 44 28.99 5.23 -43.23
CA VAL A 44 27.66 5.75 -42.90
C VAL A 44 27.54 7.19 -43.39
N THR A 45 26.45 7.52 -44.07
CA THR A 45 26.22 8.84 -44.68
C THR A 45 24.85 9.39 -44.31
N GLY A 46 24.75 10.68 -44.01
CA GLY A 46 23.47 11.32 -43.69
C GLY A 46 23.65 12.69 -43.04
N HIS A 47 22.56 13.30 -42.58
CA HIS A 47 22.61 14.57 -41.83
C HIS A 47 22.92 14.31 -40.34
N LEU A 48 24.16 13.89 -40.06
CA LEU A 48 24.59 13.40 -38.75
C LEU A 48 25.39 14.47 -37.98
N ALA A 49 24.75 15.59 -37.68
CA ALA A 49 25.40 16.75 -37.07
C ALA A 49 26.00 16.45 -35.68
N THR A 50 25.42 15.51 -34.93
CA THR A 50 25.79 15.15 -33.56
C THR A 50 26.86 14.07 -33.45
N VAL A 51 27.19 13.36 -34.54
CA VAL A 51 28.12 12.22 -34.51
C VAL A 51 29.56 12.66 -34.24
N ARG A 52 30.27 11.91 -33.40
CA ARG A 52 31.68 12.16 -33.05
C ARG A 52 32.53 10.92 -33.32
N ALA A 53 33.81 11.12 -33.63
CA ALA A 53 34.77 10.02 -33.66
C ALA A 53 34.97 9.47 -32.23
N GLY A 54 35.03 8.14 -32.10
CA GLY A 54 35.07 7.40 -30.83
C GLY A 54 33.69 7.05 -30.25
N GLY A 55 32.61 7.70 -30.69
CA GLY A 55 31.26 7.41 -30.18
C GLY A 55 30.68 6.12 -30.76
N ARG A 56 29.89 5.41 -29.96
CA ARG A 56 29.06 4.28 -30.43
C ARG A 56 27.65 4.75 -30.71
N TYR A 57 27.09 4.31 -31.83
CA TYR A 57 25.77 4.72 -32.26
C TYR A 57 25.01 3.54 -32.87
N VAL A 58 23.68 3.60 -32.77
CA VAL A 58 22.75 2.87 -33.63
C VAL A 58 22.30 3.81 -34.74
N PHE A 59 22.49 3.42 -35.99
CA PHE A 59 22.01 4.14 -37.16
C PHE A 59 20.79 3.45 -37.74
N TYR A 60 19.76 4.22 -38.08
CA TYR A 60 18.52 3.76 -38.73
C TYR A 60 18.48 4.33 -40.15
N GLY A 61 18.26 3.47 -41.15
CA GLY A 61 18.20 3.87 -42.55
C GLY A 61 18.41 2.70 -43.52
N ASP A 62 18.94 3.00 -44.71
CA ASP A 62 18.99 2.05 -45.83
C ASP A 62 20.38 1.85 -46.42
N TRP A 63 20.63 0.65 -46.95
CA TRP A 63 21.82 0.38 -47.73
C TRP A 63 21.70 0.99 -49.13
N VAL A 64 22.63 1.86 -49.47
CA VAL A 64 22.71 2.52 -50.79
C VAL A 64 24.04 2.21 -51.45
N CYS A 65 24.05 2.06 -52.78
CA CYS A 65 25.28 1.85 -53.54
C CYS A 65 25.67 3.15 -54.25
N HIS A 66 26.76 3.79 -53.81
CA HIS A 66 27.24 5.02 -54.42
C HIS A 66 28.09 4.70 -55.67
N PRO A 67 27.83 5.34 -56.84
CA PRO A 67 28.48 5.01 -58.12
C PRO A 67 30.02 5.02 -58.10
N LYS A 68 30.62 5.83 -57.21
CA LYS A 68 32.08 5.99 -57.07
C LYS A 68 32.70 5.33 -55.83
N TYR A 69 31.90 5.05 -54.81
CA TYR A 69 32.42 4.69 -53.46
C TYR A 69 31.87 3.37 -52.92
N GLY A 70 31.07 2.65 -53.72
CA GLY A 70 30.53 1.34 -53.36
C GLY A 70 29.40 1.42 -52.34
N GLN A 71 29.20 0.33 -51.61
CA GLN A 71 28.11 0.19 -50.66
C GLN A 71 28.31 1.07 -49.42
N GLN A 72 27.29 1.85 -49.08
CA GLN A 72 27.25 2.78 -47.95
C GLN A 72 25.91 2.65 -47.23
N PHE A 73 25.86 3.03 -45.96
CA PHE A 73 24.64 3.03 -45.16
C PHE A 73 24.12 4.46 -45.04
N ALA A 74 22.99 4.76 -45.69
CA ALA A 74 22.34 6.07 -45.63
C ALA A 74 21.47 6.15 -44.37
N ALA A 75 21.97 6.82 -43.34
CA ALA A 75 21.27 6.96 -42.07
C ALA A 75 20.32 8.16 -42.09
N GLY A 76 19.03 7.91 -41.85
CA GLY A 76 17.98 8.92 -41.65
C GLY A 76 17.87 9.37 -40.18
N ALA A 77 18.18 8.48 -39.24
CA ALA A 77 18.22 8.77 -37.81
C ALA A 77 19.40 8.07 -37.12
N LEU A 78 19.76 8.56 -35.93
CA LEU A 78 20.82 7.99 -35.12
C LEU A 78 20.47 8.08 -33.63
N GLU A 79 21.00 7.14 -32.86
CA GLU A 79 20.93 7.10 -31.41
C GLU A 79 22.33 6.83 -30.85
N GLU A 80 22.78 7.62 -29.88
CA GLU A 80 24.08 7.43 -29.23
C GLU A 80 23.98 6.37 -28.14
N ILE A 81 24.87 5.38 -28.19
CA ILE A 81 25.00 4.37 -27.15
C ILE A 81 26.05 4.86 -26.16
N VAL A 82 25.59 5.41 -25.04
CA VAL A 82 26.45 5.73 -23.89
C VAL A 82 26.73 4.44 -23.10
N PRO A 83 27.99 4.15 -22.72
CA PRO A 83 28.29 2.99 -21.88
C PRO A 83 27.55 3.07 -20.54
N ALA A 84 26.97 1.95 -20.09
CA ALA A 84 26.23 1.88 -18.81
C ALA A 84 27.06 2.34 -17.59
N GLU A 85 28.39 2.25 -17.68
CA GLU A 85 29.34 2.71 -16.66
C GLU A 85 29.34 4.24 -16.52
N GLU A 86 29.36 5.00 -17.62
CA GLU A 86 29.36 6.47 -17.59
C GLU A 86 28.01 7.02 -17.09
N GLU A 87 26.90 6.44 -17.55
CA GLU A 87 25.56 6.80 -17.07
C GLU A 87 25.39 6.49 -15.57
N GLY A 88 26.07 5.44 -15.08
CA GLY A 88 26.12 5.10 -13.67
C GLY A 88 26.83 6.15 -12.83
N ILE A 89 27.95 6.67 -13.32
CA ILE A 89 28.70 7.75 -12.68
C ILE A 89 27.87 9.04 -12.64
N VAL A 90 27.23 9.42 -13.76
CA VAL A 90 26.33 10.60 -13.81
C VAL A 90 25.22 10.45 -12.78
N GLY A 91 24.57 9.28 -12.73
CA GLY A 91 23.52 8.99 -11.77
C GLY A 91 23.98 9.10 -10.32
N TYR A 92 25.16 8.59 -9.99
CA TYR A 92 25.74 8.70 -8.64
C TYR A 92 26.02 10.17 -8.27
N LEU A 93 26.68 10.93 -9.15
CA LEU A 93 27.01 12.32 -8.88
C LEU A 93 25.76 13.21 -8.74
N ALA A 94 24.69 12.90 -9.47
CA ALA A 94 23.42 13.62 -9.45
C ALA A 94 22.41 13.08 -8.40
N SER A 95 22.82 12.11 -7.59
CA SER A 95 21.91 11.37 -6.68
C SER A 95 21.41 12.18 -5.48
N GLY A 96 21.91 13.40 -5.28
CA GLY A 96 21.62 14.25 -4.13
C GLY A 96 22.50 14.00 -2.90
N LEU A 97 23.34 12.95 -2.92
CA LEU A 97 24.35 12.69 -1.88
C LEU A 97 25.52 13.69 -1.90
N ILE A 98 25.70 14.42 -3.01
CA ILE A 98 26.78 15.38 -3.18
C ILE A 98 26.19 16.79 -3.24
N PRO A 99 26.25 17.56 -2.15
CA PRO A 99 25.67 18.90 -2.11
C PRO A 99 26.28 19.82 -3.17
N GLY A 100 25.43 20.35 -4.04
CA GLY A 100 25.81 21.29 -5.10
C GLY A 100 26.15 20.65 -6.45
N VAL A 101 25.97 19.32 -6.63
CA VAL A 101 26.11 18.65 -7.93
C VAL A 101 24.75 18.21 -8.45
N GLY A 102 24.24 18.94 -9.45
CA GLY A 102 23.05 18.55 -10.21
C GLY A 102 23.40 17.78 -11.48
N GLU A 103 22.40 17.18 -12.14
CA GLU A 103 22.57 16.33 -13.33
C GLU A 103 23.39 16.99 -14.44
N ARG A 104 23.16 18.28 -14.71
CA ARG A 104 23.92 19.04 -15.72
C ARG A 104 25.40 19.14 -15.39
N LEU A 105 25.76 19.28 -14.11
CA LEU A 105 27.15 19.35 -13.69
C LEU A 105 27.79 17.95 -13.67
N ALA A 106 27.03 16.94 -13.24
CA ALA A 106 27.44 15.54 -13.26
C ALA A 106 27.76 15.06 -14.69
N ARG A 107 26.88 15.31 -15.67
CA ARG A 107 27.13 14.99 -17.08
C ARG A 107 28.41 15.65 -17.59
N ARG A 108 28.64 16.93 -17.25
CA ARG A 108 29.84 17.65 -17.68
C ARG A 108 31.13 17.13 -17.04
N LEU A 109 31.07 16.65 -15.80
CA LEU A 109 32.20 15.98 -15.14
C LEU A 109 32.53 14.65 -15.82
N VAL A 110 31.51 13.89 -16.22
CA VAL A 110 31.67 12.61 -16.93
C VAL A 110 32.08 12.79 -18.37
N GLU A 111 31.55 13.78 -19.09
CA GLU A 111 31.99 14.13 -20.44
C GLU A 111 33.47 14.53 -20.50
N HIS A 112 34.00 15.13 -19.42
CA HIS A 112 35.39 15.59 -19.38
C HIS A 112 36.38 14.51 -18.91
N PHE A 113 36.00 13.68 -17.94
CA PHE A 113 36.89 12.68 -17.33
C PHE A 113 36.52 11.23 -17.67
N GLY A 114 35.43 10.98 -18.39
CA GLY A 114 34.96 9.64 -18.79
C GLY A 114 34.67 8.73 -17.60
N THR A 115 34.98 7.43 -17.74
CA THR A 115 34.89 6.45 -16.64
C THR A 115 35.83 6.76 -15.46
N ASP A 116 36.85 7.59 -15.66
CA ASP A 116 37.83 7.97 -14.63
C ASP A 116 37.35 9.11 -13.73
N THR A 117 36.16 9.70 -13.96
CA THR A 117 35.66 10.85 -13.18
C THR A 117 35.74 10.61 -11.67
N LEU A 118 35.35 9.44 -11.18
CA LEU A 118 35.33 9.13 -9.75
C LEU A 118 36.74 8.95 -9.16
N LYS A 119 37.65 8.40 -9.95
CA LYS A 119 39.06 8.28 -9.60
C LYS A 119 39.69 9.67 -9.49
N VAL A 120 39.43 10.55 -10.46
CA VAL A 120 39.91 11.95 -10.43
C VAL A 120 39.32 12.71 -9.23
N ILE A 121 38.04 12.51 -8.89
CA ILE A 121 37.44 13.11 -7.69
C ILE A 121 38.13 12.62 -6.40
N SER A 122 38.49 11.34 -6.34
CA SER A 122 39.04 10.71 -5.12
C SER A 122 40.54 10.99 -4.94
N GLU A 123 41.33 10.91 -6.02
CA GLU A 123 42.79 10.94 -5.99
C GLU A 123 43.36 12.31 -6.38
N GLU A 124 42.70 13.04 -7.30
CA GLU A 124 43.20 14.29 -7.87
C GLU A 124 42.15 15.42 -7.87
N PRO A 125 41.50 15.74 -6.73
CA PRO A 125 40.35 16.64 -6.69
C PRO A 125 40.62 18.08 -7.17
N ALA A 126 41.89 18.49 -7.19
CA ALA A 126 42.31 19.78 -7.75
C ALA A 126 42.01 19.91 -9.25
N ARG A 127 41.96 18.78 -9.99
CA ARG A 127 41.66 18.77 -11.42
C ARG A 127 40.20 19.05 -11.73
N LEU A 128 39.29 18.88 -10.78
CA LEU A 128 37.87 19.16 -10.99
C LEU A 128 37.61 20.63 -11.39
N VAL A 129 38.51 21.55 -11.02
CA VAL A 129 38.45 22.97 -11.40
C VAL A 129 38.62 23.19 -12.92
N GLN A 130 39.12 22.20 -13.65
CA GLN A 130 39.22 22.21 -15.11
C GLN A 130 37.83 22.18 -15.77
N VAL A 131 36.80 21.71 -15.07
CA VAL A 131 35.42 21.66 -15.56
C VAL A 131 34.71 22.98 -15.23
N PRO A 132 34.22 23.74 -16.23
CA PRO A 132 33.63 25.05 -15.97
C PRO A 132 32.45 24.99 -14.98
N GLY A 133 32.38 25.89 -14.01
CA GLY A 133 31.34 25.85 -12.97
C GLY A 133 31.69 25.02 -11.73
N VAL A 134 32.87 24.39 -11.68
CA VAL A 134 33.42 23.78 -10.46
C VAL A 134 34.52 24.66 -9.86
N GLY A 135 34.21 25.39 -8.79
CA GLY A 135 35.21 26.16 -8.04
C GLY A 135 35.96 25.32 -7.00
N LYS A 136 37.11 25.81 -6.49
CA LYS A 136 37.94 25.09 -5.47
C LYS A 136 37.14 24.63 -4.23
N LYS A 137 36.21 25.46 -3.75
CA LYS A 137 35.36 25.14 -2.58
C LYS A 137 34.37 24.01 -2.88
N LEU A 138 33.80 23.98 -4.09
CA LEU A 138 32.88 22.93 -4.53
C LEU A 138 33.65 21.62 -4.80
N ALA A 139 34.80 21.68 -5.46
CA ALA A 139 35.67 20.52 -5.66
C ALA A 139 36.03 19.81 -4.34
N GLY A 140 36.37 20.58 -3.29
CA GLY A 140 36.64 20.02 -1.96
C GLY A 140 35.41 19.49 -1.21
N LYS A 141 34.19 19.92 -1.56
CA LYS A 141 32.95 19.31 -1.05
C LYS A 141 32.66 17.99 -1.77
N ILE A 142 32.74 18.00 -3.11
CA ILE A 142 32.55 16.80 -3.95
C ILE A 142 33.50 15.69 -3.52
N ALA A 143 34.79 15.99 -3.36
CA ALA A 143 35.80 15.01 -2.98
C ALA A 143 35.55 14.40 -1.59
N ARG A 144 35.06 15.18 -0.62
CA ARG A 144 34.70 14.67 0.72
C ARG A 144 33.50 13.73 0.65
N SER A 145 32.40 14.19 0.05
CA SER A 145 31.19 13.37 -0.09
C SER A 145 31.43 12.08 -0.87
N VAL A 146 32.24 12.11 -1.94
CA VAL A 146 32.57 10.88 -2.69
C VAL A 146 33.42 9.92 -1.87
N ASN A 147 34.41 10.42 -1.13
CA ASN A 147 35.24 9.58 -0.27
C ASN A 147 34.45 8.98 0.91
N GLU A 148 33.47 9.70 1.44
CA GLU A 148 32.56 9.22 2.49
C GLU A 148 31.57 8.16 1.99
N HIS A 149 31.28 8.11 0.68
CA HIS A 149 30.25 7.26 0.08
C HIS A 149 30.76 6.25 -0.97
N LYS A 150 32.01 5.78 -0.87
CA LYS A 150 32.61 4.80 -1.81
C LYS A 150 31.86 3.48 -1.93
N ASP A 151 31.21 3.03 -0.86
CA ASP A 151 30.43 1.80 -0.88
C ASP A 151 29.12 1.96 -1.69
N VAL A 152 28.55 3.17 -1.68
CA VAL A 152 27.38 3.54 -2.50
C VAL A 152 27.75 3.57 -3.97
N GLU A 153 28.90 4.15 -4.28
CA GLU A 153 29.46 4.23 -5.64
C GLU A 153 29.54 2.84 -6.28
N ARG A 154 30.24 1.90 -5.62
CA ARG A 154 30.42 0.53 -6.11
C ARG A 154 29.08 -0.16 -6.36
N LEU A 155 28.13 0.01 -5.43
CA LEU A 155 26.79 -0.54 -5.58
C LEU A 155 26.04 0.09 -6.76
N MET A 156 26.15 1.40 -6.97
CA MET A 156 25.49 2.09 -8.09
C MET A 156 26.06 1.66 -9.44
N VAL A 157 27.38 1.53 -9.57
CA VAL A 157 28.02 1.04 -10.79
C VAL A 157 27.58 -0.39 -11.08
N PHE A 158 27.63 -1.26 -10.06
CA PHE A 158 27.15 -2.64 -10.17
C PHE A 158 25.68 -2.70 -10.63
N LEU A 159 24.79 -1.96 -9.98
CA LEU A 159 23.36 -1.97 -10.29
C LEU A 159 23.03 -1.32 -11.64
N ARG A 160 23.81 -0.33 -12.11
CA ARG A 160 23.60 0.31 -13.42
C ARG A 160 24.06 -0.56 -14.58
N HIS A 161 25.10 -1.37 -14.39
CA HIS A 161 25.41 -2.47 -15.32
C HIS A 161 24.21 -3.41 -15.50
N HIS A 162 23.38 -3.52 -14.46
CA HIS A 162 22.17 -4.32 -14.42
C HIS A 162 20.87 -3.52 -14.68
N HIS A 163 20.96 -2.36 -15.31
CA HIS A 163 19.84 -1.49 -15.67
C HIS A 163 18.90 -1.10 -14.49
N VAL A 164 19.40 -1.10 -13.26
CA VAL A 164 18.67 -0.70 -12.06
C VAL A 164 18.81 0.81 -11.80
N SER A 165 17.73 1.45 -11.35
CA SER A 165 17.69 2.89 -11.11
C SER A 165 18.57 3.32 -9.93
N THR A 166 19.13 4.53 -10.02
CA THR A 166 19.90 5.18 -8.94
C THR A 166 19.09 5.29 -7.64
N SER A 167 17.78 5.55 -7.74
CA SER A 167 16.89 5.62 -6.57
C SER A 167 16.77 4.30 -5.82
N LEU A 168 16.77 3.17 -6.53
CA LEU A 168 16.75 1.85 -5.92
C LEU A 168 18.10 1.52 -5.28
N ALA A 169 19.21 1.88 -5.93
CA ALA A 169 20.54 1.69 -5.37
C ALA A 169 20.73 2.38 -4.01
N LEU A 170 20.21 3.61 -3.84
CA LEU A 170 20.21 4.30 -2.56
C LEU A 170 19.41 3.56 -1.48
N LYS A 171 18.24 3.01 -1.84
CA LYS A 171 17.42 2.21 -0.91
C LYS A 171 18.14 0.93 -0.49
N ILE A 172 18.78 0.24 -1.44
CA ILE A 172 19.58 -0.97 -1.18
C ILE A 172 20.74 -0.64 -0.23
N HIS A 173 21.47 0.45 -0.48
CA HIS A 173 22.57 0.85 0.39
C HIS A 173 22.10 1.20 1.81
N ARG A 174 21.01 1.95 1.95
CA ARG A 174 20.46 2.28 3.29
C ARG A 174 20.11 1.03 4.10
N ARG A 175 19.67 -0.04 3.42
CA ARG A 175 19.20 -1.27 4.07
C ARG A 175 20.30 -2.28 4.37
N TYR A 176 21.25 -2.46 3.46
CA TYR A 176 22.32 -3.49 3.56
C TYR A 176 23.72 -2.91 3.76
N GLY A 177 23.88 -1.59 3.63
CA GLY A 177 25.17 -0.91 3.77
C GLY A 177 26.23 -1.49 2.84
N ARG A 178 27.33 -1.93 3.45
CA ARG A 178 28.50 -2.49 2.76
C ARG A 178 28.29 -3.90 2.22
N GLU A 179 27.33 -4.65 2.76
CA GLU A 179 27.06 -6.04 2.37
C GLU A 179 26.14 -6.14 1.15
N ALA A 180 25.64 -5.01 0.63
CA ALA A 180 24.65 -4.97 -0.43
C ALA A 180 24.99 -5.87 -1.62
N ILE A 181 26.20 -5.76 -2.18
CA ILE A 181 26.61 -6.56 -3.35
C ILE A 181 26.69 -8.06 -3.02
N ALA A 182 27.23 -8.41 -1.85
CA ALA A 182 27.36 -9.80 -1.43
C ALA A 182 25.98 -10.46 -1.25
N ARG A 183 25.06 -9.76 -0.56
CA ARG A 183 23.67 -10.18 -0.39
C ARG A 183 22.95 -10.37 -1.73
N LEU A 184 23.12 -9.43 -2.65
CA LEU A 184 22.52 -9.51 -3.98
C LEU A 184 23.01 -10.68 -4.81
N LYS A 185 24.29 -11.05 -4.69
CA LYS A 185 24.85 -12.22 -5.39
C LYS A 185 24.39 -13.54 -4.78
N ASP A 186 24.18 -13.57 -3.47
CA ASP A 186 23.71 -14.76 -2.75
C ASP A 186 22.20 -15.00 -2.99
N ASN A 187 21.38 -13.96 -2.80
CA ASN A 187 19.94 -14.03 -3.03
C ASN A 187 19.39 -12.68 -3.55
N PRO A 188 19.30 -12.51 -4.88
CA PRO A 188 18.74 -11.29 -5.48
C PRO A 188 17.27 -11.05 -5.11
N TYR A 189 16.51 -12.10 -4.78
CA TYR A 189 15.09 -12.00 -4.46
C TYR A 189 14.82 -11.44 -3.06
N ALA A 190 15.82 -11.38 -2.16
CA ALA A 190 15.68 -10.72 -0.86
C ALA A 190 15.24 -9.24 -0.99
N LEU A 191 15.53 -8.61 -2.12
CA LEU A 191 15.09 -7.26 -2.45
C LEU A 191 13.58 -7.06 -2.41
N THR A 192 12.78 -8.10 -2.71
CA THR A 192 11.32 -7.96 -2.75
C THR A 192 10.71 -7.69 -1.37
N ASP A 193 11.43 -8.05 -0.32
CA ASP A 193 10.96 -7.99 1.06
C ASP A 193 11.59 -6.82 1.81
N ASP A 194 12.90 -6.66 1.64
CA ASP A 194 13.69 -5.70 2.38
C ASP A 194 13.53 -4.26 1.86
N ILE A 195 13.03 -4.09 0.64
CA ILE A 195 13.01 -2.78 -0.02
C ILE A 195 11.64 -2.43 -0.59
N PHE A 196 11.05 -1.41 0.02
CA PHE A 196 9.76 -0.89 -0.40
C PHE A 196 9.77 -0.38 -1.85
N GLY A 197 8.84 -0.95 -2.64
CA GLY A 197 8.63 -0.61 -4.05
C GLY A 197 9.36 -1.53 -5.04
N VAL A 198 10.13 -2.53 -4.57
CA VAL A 198 10.72 -3.56 -5.43
C VAL A 198 9.76 -4.74 -5.55
N GLY A 199 9.35 -5.06 -6.79
CA GLY A 199 8.55 -6.25 -7.08
C GLY A 199 9.39 -7.40 -7.63
N PHE A 200 8.78 -8.58 -7.76
CA PHE A 200 9.43 -9.77 -8.27
C PHE A 200 10.09 -9.55 -9.63
N LEU A 201 9.40 -8.92 -10.59
CA LEU A 201 9.95 -8.70 -11.94
C LEU A 201 11.27 -7.91 -11.94
N THR A 202 11.44 -6.98 -11.01
CA THR A 202 12.69 -6.21 -10.89
C THR A 202 13.80 -7.08 -10.31
N ALA A 203 13.49 -7.87 -9.29
CA ALA A 203 14.45 -8.80 -8.68
C ALA A 203 14.82 -9.96 -9.62
N ASP A 204 13.85 -10.48 -10.38
CA ASP A 204 14.02 -11.58 -11.34
C ASP A 204 14.90 -11.17 -12.52
N ARG A 205 14.75 -9.93 -13.01
CA ARG A 205 15.65 -9.38 -14.03
C ARG A 205 17.08 -9.34 -13.52
N LEU A 206 17.30 -8.80 -12.32
CA LEU A 206 18.62 -8.77 -11.70
C LEU A 206 19.19 -10.18 -11.51
N ALA A 207 18.38 -11.13 -11.04
CA ALA A 207 18.79 -12.52 -10.87
C ALA A 207 19.22 -13.18 -12.19
N CYS A 208 18.46 -12.98 -13.26
CA CYS A 208 18.79 -13.50 -14.59
C CYS A 208 20.09 -12.89 -15.13
N GLU A 209 20.30 -11.58 -14.96
CA GLU A 209 21.54 -10.91 -15.37
C GLU A 209 22.75 -11.33 -14.53
N LEU A 210 22.54 -11.78 -13.29
CA LEU A 210 23.57 -12.41 -12.45
C LEU A 210 23.82 -13.88 -12.80
N GLY A 211 23.15 -14.41 -13.83
CA GLY A 211 23.40 -15.74 -14.40
C GLY A 211 22.44 -16.84 -13.93
N LEU A 212 21.36 -16.49 -13.21
CA LEU A 212 20.34 -17.48 -12.82
C LEU A 212 19.57 -17.97 -14.05
N ARG A 213 19.47 -19.29 -14.23
CA ARG A 213 18.76 -19.88 -15.38
C ARG A 213 17.24 -19.71 -15.23
N ARG A 214 16.54 -19.62 -16.36
CA ARG A 214 15.08 -19.45 -16.42
C ARG A 214 14.30 -20.57 -15.72
N HIS A 215 14.68 -21.82 -15.98
CA HIS A 215 14.06 -23.02 -15.39
C HIS A 215 14.73 -23.45 -14.07
N ALA A 216 15.55 -22.58 -13.46
CA ALA A 216 16.24 -22.92 -12.21
C ALA A 216 15.22 -23.15 -11.07
N PRO A 217 15.28 -24.26 -10.33
CA PRO A 217 14.39 -24.51 -9.19
C PRO A 217 14.42 -23.40 -8.14
N GLU A 218 15.57 -22.73 -7.98
CA GLU A 218 15.75 -21.58 -7.08
C GLU A 218 14.88 -20.39 -7.50
N ARG A 219 14.82 -20.10 -8.82
CA ARG A 219 13.95 -19.06 -9.39
C ARG A 219 12.48 -19.39 -9.19
N LEU A 220 12.08 -20.62 -9.48
CA LEU A 220 10.68 -21.07 -9.33
C LEU A 220 10.25 -21.06 -7.86
N THR A 221 11.15 -21.46 -6.95
CA THR A 221 10.95 -21.40 -5.50
C THR A 221 10.77 -19.95 -5.03
N ALA A 222 11.63 -19.03 -5.49
CA ALA A 222 11.51 -17.62 -5.16
C ALA A 222 10.21 -17.00 -5.71
N ALA A 223 9.81 -17.38 -6.93
CA ALA A 223 8.55 -16.96 -7.53
C ALA A 223 7.33 -17.46 -6.75
N ALA A 224 7.31 -18.73 -6.36
CA ALA A 224 6.24 -19.31 -5.54
C ALA A 224 6.16 -18.64 -4.17
N LEU A 225 7.29 -18.42 -3.50
CA LEU A 225 7.33 -17.73 -2.22
C LEU A 225 6.83 -16.28 -2.34
N TYR A 226 7.22 -15.58 -3.41
CA TYR A 226 6.71 -14.24 -3.71
C TYR A 226 5.20 -14.27 -3.96
N ALA A 227 4.69 -15.22 -4.76
CA ALA A 227 3.27 -15.39 -5.01
C ALA A 227 2.48 -15.61 -3.72
N LEU A 228 2.97 -16.49 -2.84
CA LEU A 228 2.36 -16.76 -1.53
C LEU A 228 2.34 -15.51 -0.63
N ARG A 229 3.43 -14.72 -0.61
CA ARG A 229 3.48 -13.44 0.10
C ARG A 229 2.51 -12.41 -0.50
N GLN A 230 2.41 -12.32 -1.82
CA GLN A 230 1.44 -11.45 -2.48
C GLN A 230 0.00 -11.87 -2.16
N ALA A 231 -0.28 -13.17 -2.11
CA ALA A 231 -1.58 -13.72 -1.70
C ALA A 231 -1.97 -13.24 -0.29
N ALA A 232 -1.02 -13.27 0.64
CA ALA A 232 -1.22 -12.78 2.00
C ALA A 232 -1.39 -11.26 2.07
N THR A 233 -0.49 -10.48 1.45
CA THR A 233 -0.47 -9.01 1.60
C THR A 233 -1.51 -8.28 0.75
N ARG A 234 -1.85 -8.80 -0.43
CA ARG A 234 -2.79 -8.13 -1.36
C ARG A 234 -4.19 -8.69 -1.33
N ALA A 235 -4.35 -10.01 -1.22
CA ALA A 235 -5.65 -10.67 -1.26
C ALA A 235 -6.14 -11.08 0.14
N GLY A 236 -5.26 -11.08 1.14
CA GLY A 236 -5.59 -11.43 2.52
C GLY A 236 -5.73 -12.94 2.75
N HIS A 237 -5.11 -13.78 1.92
CA HIS A 237 -5.11 -15.23 2.10
C HIS A 237 -4.16 -15.67 3.23
N CYS A 238 -4.55 -16.65 4.05
CA CYS A 238 -3.65 -17.28 5.02
C CYS A 238 -2.75 -18.34 4.34
N TYR A 239 -3.29 -19.03 3.33
CA TYR A 239 -2.60 -20.04 2.53
C TYR A 239 -3.00 -19.97 1.06
N LEU A 240 -2.30 -20.70 0.21
CA LEU A 240 -2.77 -21.02 -1.14
C LEU A 240 -2.86 -22.54 -1.34
N PRO A 241 -3.93 -23.05 -1.97
CA PRO A 241 -3.94 -24.40 -2.53
C PRO A 241 -2.83 -24.58 -3.57
N ALA A 242 -2.35 -25.81 -3.74
CA ALA A 242 -1.28 -26.15 -4.67
C ALA A 242 -1.57 -25.62 -6.09
N GLN A 243 -2.77 -25.87 -6.61
CA GLN A 243 -3.17 -25.45 -7.97
C GLN A 243 -3.13 -23.92 -8.15
N GLU A 244 -3.61 -23.17 -7.15
CA GLU A 244 -3.59 -21.70 -7.19
C GLU A 244 -2.16 -21.16 -7.10
N LEU A 245 -1.33 -21.76 -6.24
CA LEU A 245 0.08 -21.35 -6.11
C LEU A 245 0.85 -21.61 -7.41
N VAL A 246 0.61 -22.74 -8.08
CA VAL A 246 1.19 -23.04 -9.39
C VAL A 246 0.76 -22.00 -10.42
N ALA A 247 -0.55 -21.72 -10.52
CA ALA A 247 -1.09 -20.76 -11.47
C ALA A 247 -0.53 -19.33 -11.26
N GLU A 248 -0.44 -18.87 -10.02
CA GLU A 248 0.16 -17.56 -9.70
C GLU A 248 1.67 -17.53 -9.96
N THR A 249 2.38 -18.64 -9.73
CA THR A 249 3.80 -18.75 -10.04
C THR A 249 4.05 -18.66 -11.55
N LEU A 250 3.28 -19.41 -12.36
CA LEU A 250 3.36 -19.37 -13.83
C LEU A 250 3.14 -17.95 -14.38
N LYS A 251 2.19 -17.20 -13.83
CA LYS A 251 1.94 -15.79 -14.21
C LYS A 251 3.13 -14.86 -13.94
N LEU A 252 3.96 -15.19 -12.95
CA LEU A 252 5.13 -14.38 -12.59
C LEU A 252 6.35 -14.73 -13.43
N VAL A 253 6.55 -16.02 -13.72
CA VAL A 253 7.78 -16.50 -14.36
C VAL A 253 7.72 -16.48 -15.88
N ASN A 254 6.52 -16.50 -16.48
CA ASN A 254 6.32 -16.50 -17.92
C ASN A 254 5.82 -15.13 -18.43
N ALA A 255 6.51 -14.59 -19.43
CA ALA A 255 6.06 -13.38 -20.13
C ALA A 255 5.26 -13.73 -21.42
N PRO A 256 4.36 -12.84 -21.88
CA PRO A 256 3.62 -13.08 -23.11
C PRO A 256 4.54 -13.23 -24.33
N GLY A 257 4.42 -14.35 -25.06
CA GLY A 257 5.16 -14.59 -26.30
C GLY A 257 6.58 -15.13 -26.12
N GLU A 258 6.90 -15.71 -24.95
CA GLU A 258 8.18 -16.39 -24.75
C GLU A 258 8.30 -17.69 -25.55
N GLU A 259 9.50 -17.94 -26.10
CA GLU A 259 9.80 -19.11 -26.94
C GLU A 259 9.89 -20.42 -26.14
N GLU A 260 10.36 -20.35 -24.89
CA GLU A 260 10.47 -21.48 -23.95
C GLU A 260 9.81 -21.11 -22.60
N PRO A 261 8.49 -21.25 -22.48
CA PRO A 261 7.80 -20.99 -21.22
C PRO A 261 8.10 -22.08 -20.19
N VAL A 262 8.09 -21.71 -18.91
CA VAL A 262 8.08 -22.68 -17.81
C VAL A 262 6.74 -23.41 -17.79
N GLU A 263 6.78 -24.74 -17.71
CA GLU A 263 5.58 -25.58 -17.72
C GLU A 263 5.06 -25.88 -16.31
N GLU A 264 3.79 -26.29 -16.22
CA GLU A 264 3.13 -26.57 -14.94
C GLU A 264 3.87 -27.64 -14.12
N ASP A 265 4.34 -28.71 -14.78
CA ASP A 265 5.05 -29.83 -14.16
C ASP A 265 6.38 -29.39 -13.51
N GLU A 266 7.07 -28.41 -14.10
CA GLU A 266 8.31 -27.85 -13.55
C GLU A 266 8.05 -27.09 -12.25
N VAL A 267 6.96 -26.30 -12.23
CA VAL A 267 6.54 -25.57 -11.03
C VAL A 267 6.08 -26.56 -9.96
N GLN A 268 5.29 -27.58 -10.31
CA GLN A 268 4.85 -28.60 -9.35
C GLN A 268 6.05 -29.35 -8.73
N ALA A 269 7.07 -29.70 -9.52
CA ALA A 269 8.30 -30.28 -9.02
C ALA A 269 9.09 -29.30 -8.11
N ALA A 270 9.07 -28.01 -8.43
CA ALA A 270 9.62 -26.97 -7.57
C ALA A 270 8.82 -26.78 -6.26
N LEU A 271 7.51 -27.03 -6.25
CA LEU A 271 6.69 -26.97 -5.03
C LEU A 271 6.86 -28.21 -4.14
N ALA A 272 7.03 -29.40 -4.72
CA ALA A 272 7.15 -30.65 -3.96
C ALA A 272 8.34 -30.65 -2.99
N GLY A 273 9.44 -29.98 -3.34
CA GLY A 273 10.62 -29.80 -2.47
C GLY A 273 10.66 -28.46 -1.72
N LEU A 274 9.59 -27.66 -1.76
CA LEU A 274 9.61 -26.28 -1.26
C LEU A 274 9.84 -26.18 0.25
N SER A 275 9.14 -27.00 1.05
CA SER A 275 9.30 -27.02 2.51
C SER A 275 10.65 -27.55 2.98
N GLN A 276 11.33 -28.36 2.17
CA GLN A 276 12.69 -28.86 2.47
C GLN A 276 13.75 -27.83 2.07
N ARG A 277 13.54 -27.10 0.99
CA ARG A 277 14.47 -26.08 0.47
C ARG A 277 14.35 -24.73 1.16
N SER A 278 13.17 -24.41 1.68
CA SER A 278 12.91 -23.14 2.34
C SER A 278 12.21 -23.36 3.68
N PRO A 279 12.82 -22.92 4.81
CA PRO A 279 12.16 -22.92 6.10
C PRO A 279 10.98 -21.94 6.16
N GLU A 280 10.79 -21.13 5.11
CA GLU A 280 9.76 -20.09 5.03
C GLU A 280 8.43 -20.59 4.47
N VAL A 281 8.22 -21.90 4.37
CA VAL A 281 6.96 -22.49 3.90
C VAL A 281 6.57 -23.69 4.74
N VAL A 282 5.31 -23.71 5.19
CA VAL A 282 4.67 -24.86 5.85
C VAL A 282 3.65 -25.46 4.91
N VAL A 283 3.64 -26.79 4.76
CA VAL A 283 2.71 -27.52 3.90
C VAL A 283 1.87 -28.45 4.77
N GLU A 284 0.55 -28.39 4.64
CA GLU A 284 -0.40 -29.32 5.27
C GLU A 284 -1.40 -29.78 4.20
N GLY A 285 -1.32 -31.05 3.79
CA GLY A 285 -2.07 -31.55 2.64
C GLY A 285 -1.64 -30.86 1.34
N ASP A 286 -2.60 -30.27 0.63
CA ASP A 286 -2.41 -29.52 -0.62
C ASP A 286 -2.29 -28.00 -0.42
N ARG A 287 -2.12 -27.55 0.84
CA ARG A 287 -2.14 -26.14 1.22
C ARG A 287 -0.75 -25.66 1.66
N PHE A 288 -0.37 -24.46 1.23
CA PHE A 288 0.94 -23.84 1.49
C PHE A 288 0.76 -22.55 2.28
N TRP A 289 1.41 -22.44 3.44
CA TRP A 289 1.41 -21.26 4.30
C TRP A 289 2.80 -20.66 4.45
N LEU A 290 2.84 -19.36 4.73
CA LEU A 290 3.99 -18.76 5.41
C LEU A 290 3.97 -19.19 6.89
N PRO A 291 5.11 -19.58 7.50
CA PRO A 291 5.16 -20.11 8.86
C PRO A 291 4.47 -19.24 9.91
N TYR A 292 4.66 -17.92 9.84
CA TYR A 292 4.06 -16.99 10.78
C TYR A 292 2.51 -16.96 10.68
N LEU A 293 1.94 -17.12 9.47
CA LEU A 293 0.48 -17.21 9.28
C LEU A 293 -0.05 -18.56 9.77
N TYR A 294 0.67 -19.64 9.48
CA TYR A 294 0.33 -20.97 9.97
C TYR A 294 0.26 -21.01 11.50
N GLN A 295 1.28 -20.47 12.15
CA GLN A 295 1.36 -20.37 13.60
C GLN A 295 0.26 -19.46 14.17
N ALA A 296 0.04 -18.29 13.56
CA ALA A 296 -0.99 -17.37 14.02
C ALA A 296 -2.39 -17.99 13.93
N GLU A 297 -2.73 -18.64 12.83
CA GLU A 297 -4.05 -19.23 12.63
C GLU A 297 -4.31 -20.42 13.57
N ARG A 298 -3.30 -21.29 13.81
CA ARG A 298 -3.39 -22.31 14.87
C ARG A 298 -3.46 -21.71 16.27
N GLY A 299 -2.70 -20.65 16.49
CA GLY A 299 -2.64 -19.90 17.73
C GLY A 299 -4.00 -19.30 18.09
N VAL A 300 -4.65 -18.61 17.14
CA VAL A 300 -6.00 -18.05 17.31
C VAL A 300 -6.99 -19.13 17.73
N ALA A 301 -7.01 -20.28 17.04
CA ALA A 301 -7.91 -21.38 17.39
C ALA A 301 -7.67 -21.90 18.82
N ARG A 302 -6.39 -22.10 19.19
CA ARG A 302 -5.99 -22.55 20.52
C ARG A 302 -6.38 -21.57 21.61
N GLU A 303 -6.10 -20.27 21.43
CA GLU A 303 -6.39 -19.24 22.42
C GLU A 303 -7.90 -19.02 22.57
N LEU A 304 -8.68 -19.07 21.49
CA LEU A 304 -10.14 -19.01 21.59
C LEU A 304 -10.70 -20.20 22.37
N GLN A 305 -10.23 -21.42 22.11
CA GLN A 305 -10.62 -22.59 22.90
C GLN A 305 -10.24 -22.45 24.38
N ARG A 306 -9.11 -21.79 24.70
CA ARG A 306 -8.74 -21.47 26.09
C ARG A 306 -9.73 -20.49 26.72
N LEU A 307 -10.05 -19.39 26.03
CA LEU A 307 -10.94 -18.33 26.52
C LEU A 307 -12.40 -18.81 26.67
N LEU A 308 -12.86 -19.68 25.78
CA LEU A 308 -14.20 -20.27 25.85
C LEU A 308 -14.45 -21.13 27.09
N LYS A 309 -13.39 -21.63 27.76
CA LYS A 309 -13.53 -22.43 28.99
C LYS A 309 -14.01 -21.61 30.19
N ALA A 310 -13.98 -20.28 30.11
CA ALA A 310 -14.43 -19.44 31.20
C ALA A 310 -15.95 -19.27 31.19
N GLU A 311 -16.62 -19.95 32.11
CA GLU A 311 -18.04 -19.74 32.38
C GLU A 311 -18.24 -19.03 33.72
N ARG A 312 -19.06 -17.98 33.73
CA ARG A 312 -19.42 -17.23 34.93
C ARG A 312 -20.80 -17.65 35.40
N ARG A 313 -20.95 -17.83 36.71
CA ARG A 313 -22.25 -18.07 37.35
C ARG A 313 -22.74 -16.82 38.06
N VAL A 314 -23.70 -16.14 37.45
CA VAL A 314 -24.42 -15.02 38.06
C VAL A 314 -25.87 -15.45 38.28
N PRO A 315 -26.46 -15.26 39.48
CA PRO A 315 -27.86 -15.56 39.72
C PRO A 315 -28.78 -14.82 38.72
N PRO A 316 -29.71 -15.50 38.03
CA PRO A 316 -30.54 -14.87 36.98
C PRO A 316 -31.28 -13.61 37.45
N ALA A 317 -31.85 -13.63 38.66
CA ALA A 317 -32.56 -12.50 39.23
C ALA A 317 -31.65 -11.26 39.42
N LYS A 318 -30.37 -11.46 39.78
CA LYS A 318 -29.41 -10.36 39.91
C LYS A 318 -29.04 -9.78 38.55
N LEU A 319 -28.79 -10.64 37.56
CA LEU A 319 -28.47 -10.20 36.20
C LEU A 319 -29.64 -9.42 35.57
N GLU A 320 -30.87 -9.88 35.74
CA GLU A 320 -32.06 -9.18 35.24
C GLU A 320 -32.27 -7.83 35.93
N ALA A 321 -32.03 -7.75 37.24
CA ALA A 321 -32.08 -6.49 37.96
C ALA A 321 -31.02 -5.50 37.44
N ALA A 322 -29.78 -5.96 37.20
CA ALA A 322 -28.71 -5.14 36.66
C ALA A 322 -29.02 -4.65 35.23
N ILE A 323 -29.56 -5.51 34.35
CA ILE A 323 -29.98 -5.11 32.99
C ILE A 323 -31.09 -4.05 33.04
N ARG A 324 -32.10 -4.23 33.89
CA ARG A 324 -33.19 -3.24 34.05
C ARG A 324 -32.66 -1.90 34.55
N ARG A 325 -31.71 -1.91 35.50
CA ARG A 325 -31.09 -0.70 36.01
C ARG A 325 -30.27 0.02 34.94
N ALA A 326 -29.45 -0.72 34.19
CA ALA A 326 -28.68 -0.16 33.08
C ALA A 326 -29.58 0.45 31.99
N ALA A 327 -30.73 -0.19 31.69
CA ALA A 327 -31.73 0.33 30.76
C ALA A 327 -32.32 1.67 31.26
N ALA A 328 -32.67 1.75 32.55
CA ALA A 328 -33.20 2.96 33.16
C ALA A 328 -32.18 4.11 33.17
N GLU A 329 -30.91 3.83 33.52
CA GLU A 329 -29.83 4.84 33.52
C GLU A 329 -29.51 5.37 32.12
N LEU A 330 -29.66 4.53 31.09
CA LEU A 330 -29.50 4.92 29.69
C LEU A 330 -30.76 5.55 29.08
N GLY A 331 -31.88 5.58 29.81
CA GLY A 331 -33.15 6.11 29.32
C GLY A 331 -33.73 5.37 28.12
N LEU A 332 -33.51 4.04 28.02
CA LEU A 332 -33.92 3.23 26.87
C LEU A 332 -34.48 1.86 27.27
N THR A 333 -35.07 1.16 26.31
CA THR A 333 -35.50 -0.24 26.47
C THR A 333 -34.71 -1.11 25.50
N PHE A 334 -34.05 -2.13 26.03
CA PHE A 334 -33.31 -3.09 25.21
C PHE A 334 -34.29 -4.04 24.49
N ALA A 335 -34.02 -4.32 23.22
CA ALA A 335 -34.76 -5.36 22.52
C ALA A 335 -34.25 -6.77 22.91
N PRO A 336 -35.02 -7.83 22.62
CA PRO A 336 -34.66 -9.20 23.02
C PRO A 336 -33.25 -9.64 22.58
N ALA A 337 -32.82 -9.27 21.36
CA ALA A 337 -31.47 -9.57 20.88
C ALA A 337 -30.39 -8.79 21.64
N GLN A 338 -30.68 -7.54 22.03
CA GLN A 338 -29.75 -6.72 22.81
C GLN A 338 -29.63 -7.24 24.24
N GLU A 339 -30.75 -7.65 24.86
CA GLU A 339 -30.74 -8.30 26.17
C GLU A 339 -29.97 -9.63 26.15
N LEU A 340 -30.14 -10.44 25.09
CA LEU A 340 -29.36 -11.65 24.89
C LEU A 340 -27.85 -11.35 24.81
N ALA A 341 -27.46 -10.29 24.10
CA ALA A 341 -26.06 -9.87 24.02
C ALA A 341 -25.50 -9.46 25.39
N LEU A 342 -26.27 -8.72 26.19
CA LEU A 342 -25.87 -8.36 27.56
C LEU A 342 -25.72 -9.62 28.44
N ARG A 343 -26.67 -10.56 28.36
CA ARG A 343 -26.59 -11.81 29.12
C ARG A 343 -25.38 -12.65 28.73
N GLN A 344 -25.14 -12.85 27.42
CA GLN A 344 -23.99 -13.61 26.93
C GLN A 344 -22.67 -12.92 27.29
N GLY A 345 -22.56 -11.61 27.09
CA GLY A 345 -21.37 -10.84 27.43
C GLY A 345 -20.99 -10.86 28.90
N VAL A 346 -21.95 -11.13 29.82
CA VAL A 346 -21.68 -11.31 31.26
C VAL A 346 -21.31 -12.76 31.60
N LEU A 347 -21.93 -13.74 30.95
CA LEU A 347 -21.87 -15.16 31.35
C LEU A 347 -20.78 -15.96 30.63
N GLN A 348 -20.49 -15.61 29.37
CA GLN A 348 -19.59 -16.35 28.48
C GLN A 348 -18.19 -15.74 28.51
N GLY A 349 -17.16 -16.60 28.38
CA GLY A 349 -15.76 -16.16 28.28
C GLY A 349 -15.49 -15.39 26.99
N VAL A 350 -16.11 -15.80 25.88
CA VAL A 350 -16.06 -15.08 24.60
C VAL A 350 -17.47 -14.90 24.06
N THR A 351 -17.79 -13.70 23.58
CA THR A 351 -19.04 -13.40 22.88
C THR A 351 -18.77 -12.58 21.63
N VAL A 352 -19.42 -12.91 20.52
CA VAL A 352 -19.42 -12.09 19.30
C VAL A 352 -20.74 -11.33 19.21
N LEU A 353 -20.65 -10.02 19.02
CA LEU A 353 -21.76 -9.15 18.71
C LEU A 353 -21.65 -8.66 17.27
N THR A 354 -22.58 -9.07 16.42
CA THR A 354 -22.58 -8.65 15.02
C THR A 354 -23.89 -8.03 14.57
N GLY A 355 -23.80 -7.04 13.69
CA GLY A 355 -24.97 -6.37 13.12
C GLY A 355 -24.57 -5.17 12.27
N GLY A 356 -25.50 -4.74 11.42
CA GLY A 356 -25.30 -3.60 10.52
C GLY A 356 -25.23 -2.24 11.22
N PRO A 357 -25.13 -1.13 10.46
CA PRO A 357 -25.25 0.21 11.01
C PRO A 357 -26.64 0.41 11.64
N GLY A 358 -26.73 1.23 12.69
CA GLY A 358 -28.02 1.60 13.31
C GLY A 358 -28.70 0.52 14.17
N THR A 359 -28.10 -0.66 14.34
CA THR A 359 -28.65 -1.76 15.16
C THR A 359 -28.38 -1.62 16.67
N GLY A 360 -27.66 -0.57 17.08
CA GLY A 360 -27.41 -0.27 18.50
C GLY A 360 -26.22 -1.00 19.12
N LYS A 361 -25.24 -1.48 18.34
CA LYS A 361 -24.01 -2.14 18.86
C LYS A 361 -23.33 -1.34 19.98
N SER A 362 -23.08 -0.05 19.77
CA SER A 362 -22.45 0.80 20.78
C SER A 362 -23.32 1.01 22.02
N THR A 363 -24.65 1.00 21.88
CA THR A 363 -25.58 1.04 23.01
C THR A 363 -25.46 -0.21 23.87
N ILE A 364 -25.27 -1.39 23.25
CA ILE A 364 -25.05 -2.65 23.97
C ILE A 364 -23.71 -2.62 24.72
N VAL A 365 -22.65 -2.10 24.10
CA VAL A 365 -21.35 -1.92 24.77
C VAL A 365 -21.52 -1.05 26.02
N SER A 366 -22.16 0.11 25.87
CA SER A 366 -22.51 0.99 26.99
C SER A 366 -23.35 0.31 28.06
N GLY A 367 -24.34 -0.49 27.65
CA GLY A 367 -25.17 -1.28 28.56
C GLY A 367 -24.36 -2.33 29.33
N LEU A 368 -23.47 -3.07 28.66
CA LEU A 368 -22.66 -4.13 29.24
C LEU A 368 -21.71 -3.59 30.31
N ILE A 369 -21.08 -2.44 30.04
CA ILE A 369 -20.23 -1.74 31.01
C ILE A 369 -21.01 -1.44 32.29
N ARG A 370 -22.23 -0.89 32.17
CA ARG A 370 -23.09 -0.55 33.32
C ARG A 370 -23.54 -1.79 34.09
N VAL A 371 -23.98 -2.83 33.37
CA VAL A 371 -24.39 -4.11 33.97
C VAL A 371 -23.24 -4.74 34.77
N LEU A 372 -22.02 -4.77 34.20
CA LEU A 372 -20.87 -5.35 34.90
C LEU A 372 -20.40 -4.50 36.08
N SER A 373 -20.38 -3.17 35.95
CA SER A 373 -20.04 -2.28 37.07
C SER A 373 -21.01 -2.41 38.25
N GLU A 374 -22.29 -2.69 37.99
CA GLU A 374 -23.30 -2.96 39.03
C GLU A 374 -23.10 -4.34 39.68
N LEU A 375 -22.79 -5.37 38.89
CA LEU A 375 -22.62 -6.74 39.39
C LEU A 375 -21.28 -6.95 40.12
N GLU A 376 -20.23 -6.30 39.65
CA GLU A 376 -18.84 -6.46 40.09
C GLU A 376 -18.22 -5.07 40.37
N PRO A 377 -18.40 -4.51 41.58
CA PRO A 377 -17.78 -3.24 41.94
C PRO A 377 -16.25 -3.29 41.79
N GLY A 378 -15.68 -2.38 41.00
CA GLY A 378 -14.24 -2.33 40.72
C GLY A 378 -13.78 -3.20 39.54
N VAL A 379 -14.72 -3.72 38.73
CA VAL A 379 -14.41 -4.43 37.47
C VAL A 379 -13.47 -3.60 36.59
N ARG A 380 -12.38 -4.22 36.12
CA ARG A 380 -11.44 -3.58 35.20
C ARG A 380 -11.87 -3.82 33.76
N ILE A 381 -12.26 -2.75 33.09
CA ILE A 381 -12.77 -2.78 31.72
C ILE A 381 -11.73 -2.13 30.82
N LEU A 382 -11.31 -2.85 29.77
CA LEU A 382 -10.47 -2.31 28.71
C LEU A 382 -11.24 -2.27 27.39
N LEU A 383 -11.22 -1.12 26.74
CA LEU A 383 -11.88 -0.88 25.46
C LEU A 383 -10.82 -0.69 24.38
N ALA A 384 -11.00 -1.38 23.25
CA ALA A 384 -10.08 -1.30 22.12
C ALA A 384 -10.80 -1.22 20.78
N ALA A 385 -10.08 -0.68 19.80
CA ALA A 385 -10.48 -0.72 18.40
C ALA A 385 -9.23 -0.86 17.50
N PRO A 386 -9.35 -1.32 16.25
CA PRO A 386 -8.23 -1.48 15.33
C PRO A 386 -7.59 -0.14 14.91
N THR A 387 -8.36 0.96 14.89
CA THR A 387 -7.89 2.29 14.46
C THR A 387 -8.10 3.35 15.55
N GLY A 388 -7.26 4.40 15.54
CA GLY A 388 -7.35 5.49 16.51
C GLY A 388 -8.70 6.20 16.48
N ARG A 389 -9.29 6.40 15.29
CA ARG A 389 -10.61 7.03 15.15
C ARG A 389 -11.75 6.16 15.72
N ALA A 390 -11.71 4.85 15.47
CA ALA A 390 -12.70 3.94 16.04
C ALA A 390 -12.58 3.90 17.58
N ALA A 391 -11.34 3.95 18.11
CA ALA A 391 -11.10 4.04 19.55
C ALA A 391 -11.64 5.35 20.13
N GLN A 392 -11.34 6.50 19.52
CA GLN A 392 -11.84 7.80 20.00
C GLN A 392 -13.38 7.84 20.02
N ARG A 393 -14.03 7.36 18.96
CA ARG A 393 -15.49 7.25 18.92
C ARG A 393 -16.03 6.35 20.03
N LEU A 394 -15.38 5.22 20.28
CA LEU A 394 -15.77 4.31 21.36
C LEU A 394 -15.65 5.00 22.72
N THR A 395 -14.62 5.82 22.93
CA THR A 395 -14.48 6.70 24.10
C THR A 395 -15.65 7.67 24.22
N ASP A 396 -15.98 8.41 23.16
CA ASP A 396 -17.05 9.41 23.17
C ASP A 396 -18.43 8.78 23.48
N LEU A 397 -18.68 7.56 22.98
CA LEU A 397 -19.95 6.85 23.14
C LEU A 397 -20.12 6.18 24.51
N THR A 398 -19.03 5.69 25.08
CA THR A 398 -19.06 4.94 26.34
C THR A 398 -18.76 5.80 27.56
N GLY A 399 -18.04 6.90 27.37
CA GLY A 399 -17.45 7.70 28.44
C GLY A 399 -16.23 7.05 29.11
N CYS A 400 -15.75 5.93 28.59
CA CYS A 400 -14.58 5.20 29.10
C CYS A 400 -13.43 5.29 28.11
N GLU A 401 -12.19 5.45 28.60
CA GLU A 401 -11.02 5.54 27.73
C GLU A 401 -10.85 4.26 26.90
N ALA A 402 -10.85 4.41 25.57
CA ALA A 402 -10.54 3.38 24.62
C ALA A 402 -9.24 3.68 23.88
N SER A 403 -8.52 2.64 23.48
CA SER A 403 -7.24 2.75 22.77
C SER A 403 -7.19 1.88 21.52
N THR A 404 -6.15 2.01 20.71
CA THR A 404 -5.94 1.04 19.63
C THR A 404 -5.52 -0.31 20.21
N ILE A 405 -5.81 -1.42 19.52
CA ILE A 405 -5.34 -2.75 19.96
C ILE A 405 -3.81 -2.76 20.15
N HIS A 406 -3.07 -2.09 19.26
CA HIS A 406 -1.61 -1.95 19.38
C HIS A 406 -1.20 -1.24 20.68
N ARG A 407 -1.85 -0.11 21.02
CA ARG A 407 -1.57 0.62 22.27
C ARG A 407 -1.98 -0.18 23.49
N LEU A 408 -3.12 -0.88 23.44
CA LEU A 408 -3.59 -1.77 24.50
C LEU A 408 -2.55 -2.86 24.81
N LEU A 409 -1.96 -3.46 23.77
CA LEU A 409 -0.96 -4.51 23.89
C LEU A 409 0.45 -3.99 24.22
N GLY A 410 0.61 -2.68 24.42
CA GLY A 410 1.89 -2.06 24.73
C GLY A 410 2.90 -2.28 23.61
N TYR A 411 2.47 -2.04 22.36
CA TYR A 411 3.33 -2.12 21.19
C TYR A 411 4.49 -1.12 21.29
N THR A 412 5.71 -1.63 21.10
CA THR A 412 6.94 -0.88 21.04
C THR A 412 7.82 -1.40 19.89
N LEU A 413 8.80 -0.60 19.47
CA LEU A 413 9.86 -1.05 18.56
C LEU A 413 11.13 -1.24 19.37
N ALA A 414 11.46 -2.49 19.73
CA ALA A 414 12.71 -2.84 20.39
C ALA A 414 13.71 -3.32 19.32
N GLU A 415 14.87 -2.66 19.21
CA GLU A 415 15.89 -2.98 18.20
C GLU A 415 15.38 -2.97 16.73
N GLY A 416 14.30 -2.22 16.48
CA GLY A 416 13.63 -2.15 15.17
C GLY A 416 12.61 -3.27 14.92
N GLU A 417 12.40 -4.18 15.87
CA GLU A 417 11.40 -5.24 15.79
C GLU A 417 10.12 -4.89 16.58
N PRO A 418 8.93 -5.25 16.05
CA PRO A 418 7.66 -5.04 16.73
C PRO A 418 7.55 -5.95 17.96
N THR A 419 7.53 -5.36 19.15
CA THR A 419 7.37 -6.09 20.42
C THR A 419 6.09 -5.68 21.11
N PHE A 420 5.35 -6.66 21.64
CA PHE A 420 4.16 -6.43 22.46
C PHE A 420 4.48 -6.73 23.92
N THR A 421 4.29 -5.71 24.76
CA THR A 421 4.49 -5.83 26.21
C THR A 421 3.54 -6.84 26.84
N TYR A 422 2.29 -6.90 26.34
CA TYR A 422 1.29 -7.85 26.82
C TYR A 422 1.16 -9.03 25.87
N ASN A 423 1.30 -10.24 26.41
CA ASN A 423 1.36 -11.50 25.68
C ASN A 423 0.96 -12.67 26.61
N SER A 424 1.26 -13.92 26.23
CA SER A 424 0.92 -15.09 27.02
C SER A 424 1.61 -15.16 28.40
N GLU A 425 2.79 -14.55 28.56
CA GLU A 425 3.55 -14.53 29.82
C GLU A 425 3.18 -13.33 30.69
N ASN A 426 2.85 -12.19 30.06
CA ASN A 426 2.40 -10.98 30.74
C ASN A 426 1.01 -10.56 30.22
N GLN A 427 -0.04 -11.13 30.80
CA GLN A 427 -1.41 -10.89 30.34
C GLN A 427 -1.97 -9.54 30.81
N LEU A 428 -3.01 -9.05 30.10
CA LEU A 428 -3.73 -7.82 30.43
C LEU A 428 -4.36 -7.89 31.82
N LYS A 429 -4.30 -6.79 32.57
CA LYS A 429 -4.97 -6.66 33.87
C LYS A 429 -6.43 -6.23 33.67
N ALA A 430 -7.26 -7.12 33.12
CA ALA A 430 -8.65 -6.85 32.78
C ALA A 430 -9.59 -7.97 33.19
N ASP A 431 -10.82 -7.61 33.53
CA ASP A 431 -11.93 -8.52 33.81
C ASP A 431 -12.92 -8.57 32.62
N LEU A 432 -12.95 -7.50 31.82
CA LEU A 432 -13.65 -7.39 30.54
C LEU A 432 -12.76 -6.67 29.51
N VAL A 433 -12.63 -7.27 28.33
CA VAL A 433 -12.05 -6.65 27.14
C VAL A 433 -13.11 -6.57 26.05
N ILE A 434 -13.38 -5.38 25.54
CA ILE A 434 -14.29 -5.16 24.41
C ILE A 434 -13.48 -4.63 23.23
N VAL A 435 -13.61 -5.27 22.08
CA VAL A 435 -12.97 -4.83 20.85
C VAL A 435 -14.01 -4.49 19.81
N ASP A 436 -14.14 -3.20 19.47
CA ASP A 436 -15.04 -2.71 18.42
C ASP A 436 -14.37 -2.72 17.04
N GLU A 437 -15.19 -2.72 15.98
CA GLU A 437 -14.76 -2.85 14.57
C GLU A 437 -13.86 -4.07 14.32
N PHE A 438 -14.14 -5.21 14.99
CA PHE A 438 -13.33 -6.43 14.91
C PHE A 438 -13.25 -7.05 13.50
N SER A 439 -14.14 -6.64 12.58
CA SER A 439 -14.06 -7.02 11.15
C SER A 439 -12.76 -6.57 10.48
N MET A 440 -12.08 -5.55 11.02
CA MET A 440 -10.80 -5.05 10.51
C MET A 440 -9.58 -5.81 11.02
N VAL A 441 -9.75 -6.70 12.01
CA VAL A 441 -8.64 -7.37 12.69
C VAL A 441 -8.19 -8.59 11.88
N ASP A 442 -6.91 -8.62 11.50
CA ASP A 442 -6.29 -9.75 10.81
C ASP A 442 -5.87 -10.87 11.76
N VAL A 443 -5.46 -12.01 11.20
CA VAL A 443 -5.11 -13.21 11.98
C VAL A 443 -3.92 -12.99 12.92
N LEU A 444 -2.98 -12.12 12.56
CA LEU A 444 -1.78 -11.86 13.36
C LEU A 444 -2.13 -11.03 14.59
N LEU A 445 -2.83 -9.92 14.39
CA LEU A 445 -3.26 -9.06 15.49
C LEU A 445 -4.27 -9.77 16.40
N ALA A 446 -5.15 -10.60 15.83
CA ALA A 446 -6.04 -11.45 16.61
C ALA A 446 -5.27 -12.44 17.50
N TYR A 447 -4.22 -13.07 16.96
CA TYR A 447 -3.39 -14.00 17.74
C TYR A 447 -2.74 -13.28 18.93
N GLN A 448 -2.07 -12.15 18.69
CA GLN A 448 -1.41 -11.36 19.73
C GLN A 448 -2.40 -10.89 20.81
N LEU A 449 -3.56 -10.40 20.39
CA LEU A 449 -4.62 -10.00 21.30
C LEU A 449 -5.09 -11.17 22.18
N PHE A 450 -5.42 -12.32 21.59
CA PHE A 450 -6.00 -13.43 22.34
C PHE A 450 -5.00 -14.06 23.32
N GLN A 451 -3.71 -14.09 22.98
CA GLN A 451 -2.67 -14.51 23.93
C GLN A 451 -2.59 -13.60 25.16
N ALA A 452 -2.76 -12.29 24.96
CA ALA A 452 -2.70 -11.30 26.03
C ALA A 452 -3.96 -11.29 26.93
N VAL A 453 -5.09 -11.84 26.48
CA VAL A 453 -6.33 -11.88 27.28
C VAL A 453 -6.27 -13.02 28.32
N PRO A 454 -6.43 -12.72 29.63
CA PRO A 454 -6.47 -13.74 30.67
C PRO A 454 -7.63 -14.71 30.50
N THR A 455 -7.43 -15.97 30.90
CA THR A 455 -8.49 -16.99 30.81
C THR A 455 -9.74 -16.60 31.59
N ALA A 456 -9.62 -15.95 32.75
CA ALA A 456 -10.77 -15.53 33.56
C ALA A 456 -11.49 -14.27 33.04
N CYS A 457 -10.95 -13.62 32.01
CA CYS A 457 -11.47 -12.38 31.43
C CYS A 457 -12.64 -12.67 30.47
N ARG A 458 -13.57 -11.72 30.35
CA ARG A 458 -14.61 -11.74 29.32
C ARG A 458 -14.10 -11.02 28.08
N LEU A 459 -14.17 -11.65 26.92
CA LEU A 459 -13.82 -11.05 25.64
C LEU A 459 -15.08 -10.84 24.79
N VAL A 460 -15.40 -9.59 24.47
CA VAL A 460 -16.51 -9.25 23.59
C VAL A 460 -15.99 -8.66 22.29
N LEU A 461 -16.23 -9.38 21.20
CA LEU A 461 -15.83 -8.98 19.85
C LEU A 461 -17.03 -8.34 19.15
N VAL A 462 -16.94 -7.06 18.83
CA VAL A 462 -18.01 -6.29 18.19
C VAL A 462 -17.59 -5.98 16.76
N GLY A 463 -18.41 -6.32 15.77
CA GLY A 463 -18.08 -6.06 14.38
C GLY A 463 -19.20 -6.39 13.40
N ASP A 464 -19.10 -5.82 12.20
CA ASP A 464 -20.05 -6.08 11.13
C ASP A 464 -19.48 -7.08 10.13
N LYS A 465 -20.08 -8.26 10.04
CA LYS A 465 -19.64 -9.33 9.13
C LYS A 465 -19.80 -8.97 7.65
N ASP A 466 -20.65 -7.98 7.34
CA ASP A 466 -20.99 -7.59 5.96
C ASP A 466 -20.13 -6.40 5.47
N GLN A 467 -19.31 -5.82 6.36
CA GLN A 467 -18.28 -4.85 5.97
C GLN A 467 -17.09 -5.53 5.27
N LEU A 468 -16.20 -4.71 4.70
CA LEU A 468 -14.93 -5.19 4.15
C LEU A 468 -14.13 -5.96 5.22
N PRO A 469 -13.52 -7.09 4.84
CA PRO A 469 -12.63 -7.82 5.74
C PRO A 469 -11.35 -7.03 6.01
N SER A 470 -10.55 -7.47 6.99
CA SER A 470 -9.26 -6.90 7.35
C SER A 470 -8.34 -6.70 6.14
N VAL A 471 -7.45 -5.70 6.16
CA VAL A 471 -6.48 -5.53 5.06
C VAL A 471 -5.44 -6.66 5.08
N GLY A 472 -5.02 -7.10 6.27
CA GLY A 472 -4.13 -8.24 6.45
C GLY A 472 -4.79 -9.60 6.19
N ALA A 473 -3.99 -10.65 6.35
CA ALA A 473 -4.43 -12.02 6.08
C ALA A 473 -5.50 -12.53 7.06
N GLY A 474 -6.40 -13.37 6.54
CA GLY A 474 -7.43 -14.06 7.32
C GLY A 474 -8.79 -13.36 7.32
N SER A 475 -9.83 -14.06 7.77
CA SER A 475 -11.19 -13.51 7.92
C SER A 475 -11.71 -13.81 9.32
N VAL A 476 -10.96 -13.40 10.34
CA VAL A 476 -11.11 -13.88 11.73
C VAL A 476 -12.55 -13.79 12.24
N LEU A 477 -13.20 -12.62 12.14
CA LEU A 477 -14.59 -12.46 12.61
C LEU A 477 -15.55 -13.40 11.87
N ARG A 478 -15.40 -13.53 10.55
CA ARG A 478 -16.25 -14.39 9.73
C ARG A 478 -16.05 -15.87 10.08
N ASP A 479 -14.80 -16.29 10.22
CA ASP A 479 -14.43 -17.68 10.51
C ASP A 479 -14.87 -18.08 11.92
N ILE A 480 -14.75 -17.18 12.91
CA ILE A 480 -15.30 -17.37 14.25
C ILE A 480 -16.83 -17.57 14.18
N ILE A 481 -17.55 -16.70 13.47
CA ILE A 481 -19.01 -16.79 13.33
C ILE A 481 -19.40 -18.06 12.58
N ALA A 482 -18.65 -18.46 11.56
CA ALA A 482 -18.93 -19.65 10.76
C ALA A 482 -18.64 -20.95 11.51
N SER A 483 -17.71 -20.94 12.48
CA SER A 483 -17.39 -22.12 13.29
C SER A 483 -18.55 -22.60 14.17
N ASP A 484 -19.53 -21.73 14.45
CA ASP A 484 -20.65 -21.93 15.38
C ASP A 484 -20.24 -22.33 16.82
N LEU A 485 -18.95 -22.18 17.17
CA LEU A 485 -18.43 -22.49 18.51
C LEU A 485 -18.51 -21.32 19.48
N VAL A 486 -18.34 -20.10 18.99
CA VAL A 486 -18.38 -18.89 19.83
C VAL A 486 -19.82 -18.35 19.88
N PRO A 487 -20.39 -18.13 21.09
CA PRO A 487 -21.69 -17.51 21.24
C PRO A 487 -21.78 -16.20 20.45
N THR A 488 -22.66 -16.18 19.44
CA THR A 488 -22.80 -15.06 18.51
C THR A 488 -24.21 -14.49 18.57
N VAL A 489 -24.32 -13.20 18.87
CA VAL A 489 -25.60 -12.46 18.80
C VAL A 489 -25.64 -11.63 17.53
N ARG A 490 -26.66 -11.87 16.72
CA ARG A 490 -26.92 -11.14 15.47
C ARG A 490 -28.02 -10.11 15.68
N LEU A 491 -27.69 -8.83 15.56
CA LEU A 491 -28.64 -7.72 15.67
C LEU A 491 -29.23 -7.41 14.30
N THR A 492 -30.55 -7.58 14.18
CA THR A 492 -31.31 -7.33 12.95
C THR A 492 -32.24 -6.12 13.05
N GLN A 493 -32.66 -5.76 14.26
CA GLN A 493 -33.56 -4.63 14.49
C GLN A 493 -32.79 -3.30 14.51
N ILE A 494 -33.37 -2.27 13.88
CA ILE A 494 -32.80 -0.93 13.73
C ILE A 494 -33.49 0.00 14.74
N PHE A 495 -32.74 0.73 15.57
CA PHE A 495 -33.27 1.47 16.73
C PHE A 495 -33.18 2.99 16.65
N ARG A 496 -32.35 3.52 15.76
CA ARG A 496 -32.19 4.97 15.59
C ARG A 496 -33.54 5.56 15.11
N GLN A 497 -33.70 6.88 15.07
CA GLN A 497 -34.72 7.55 14.24
C GLN A 497 -34.66 7.16 12.73
N ALA A 498 -33.79 6.20 12.38
CA ALA A 498 -33.37 5.70 11.09
C ALA A 498 -34.34 4.74 10.38
N GLU A 499 -35.52 4.45 10.90
CA GLU A 499 -36.58 3.94 10.00
C GLU A 499 -36.89 4.97 8.88
N GLN A 500 -36.55 6.25 9.10
CA GLN A 500 -36.64 7.31 8.09
C GLN A 500 -35.34 7.56 7.30
N SER A 501 -34.17 7.13 7.81
CA SER A 501 -32.88 7.35 7.15
C SER A 501 -32.71 6.41 5.98
N LEU A 502 -32.67 6.98 4.76
CA LEU A 502 -32.45 6.18 3.56
C LEU A 502 -31.03 5.63 3.49
N ILE A 503 -30.05 6.21 4.20
CA ILE A 503 -28.71 5.64 4.31
C ILE A 503 -28.78 4.24 4.94
N THR A 504 -29.46 4.11 6.08
CA THR A 504 -29.55 2.83 6.80
C THR A 504 -30.41 1.83 6.03
N VAL A 505 -31.57 2.27 5.52
CA VAL A 505 -32.46 1.44 4.69
C VAL A 505 -31.72 0.92 3.46
N ASN A 506 -31.04 1.80 2.71
CA ASN A 506 -30.31 1.39 1.51
C ASN A 506 -29.10 0.53 1.83
N ALA A 507 -28.39 0.74 2.94
CA ALA A 507 -27.31 -0.16 3.35
C ALA A 507 -27.81 -1.60 3.52
N HIS A 508 -28.93 -1.80 4.24
CA HIS A 508 -29.52 -3.14 4.38
C HIS A 508 -29.99 -3.72 3.06
N ARG A 509 -30.60 -2.90 2.19
CA ARG A 509 -31.04 -3.35 0.85
C ARG A 509 -29.86 -3.77 -0.02
N ILE A 510 -28.77 -3.00 -0.02
CA ILE A 510 -27.52 -3.35 -0.71
C ILE A 510 -27.02 -4.70 -0.21
N ASN A 511 -26.94 -4.89 1.12
CA ASN A 511 -26.49 -6.15 1.72
C ASN A 511 -27.37 -7.35 1.33
N GLN A 512 -28.69 -7.14 1.18
CA GLN A 512 -29.64 -8.14 0.73
C GLN A 512 -29.69 -8.32 -0.80
N GLY A 513 -28.86 -7.61 -1.56
CA GLY A 513 -28.87 -7.65 -3.03
C GLY A 513 -30.12 -7.00 -3.66
N GLN A 514 -30.82 -6.15 -2.92
CA GLN A 514 -32.04 -5.47 -3.35
C GLN A 514 -31.75 -4.08 -3.93
N GLY A 515 -32.60 -3.61 -4.84
CA GLY A 515 -32.49 -2.26 -5.42
C GLY A 515 -32.74 -1.14 -4.41
N LEU A 516 -32.13 0.02 -4.62
CA LEU A 516 -32.21 1.17 -3.71
C LEU A 516 -33.61 1.81 -3.68
N VAL A 517 -33.94 2.43 -2.54
CA VAL A 517 -35.07 3.33 -2.35
C VAL A 517 -34.55 4.77 -2.37
N LEU A 518 -35.11 5.62 -3.23
CA LEU A 518 -34.70 7.01 -3.39
C LEU A 518 -35.90 7.94 -3.16
N LYS A 519 -35.69 9.07 -2.46
CA LYS A 519 -36.71 10.12 -2.25
C LYS A 519 -36.12 11.51 -2.50
N PRO A 520 -36.89 12.48 -3.03
CA PRO A 520 -36.38 13.80 -3.44
C PRO A 520 -35.79 14.68 -2.33
N ALA A 521 -36.27 14.54 -1.08
CA ALA A 521 -35.74 15.24 0.09
C ALA A 521 -35.37 14.20 1.14
N SER A 522 -34.11 13.75 1.10
CA SER A 522 -33.61 12.71 2.00
C SER A 522 -32.13 12.91 2.31
N ASP A 523 -31.61 12.01 3.13
CA ASP A 523 -30.19 11.85 3.46
C ASP A 523 -29.43 10.96 2.45
N PHE A 524 -30.10 10.49 1.37
CA PHE A 524 -29.49 9.58 0.40
C PHE A 524 -29.89 9.91 -1.05
N TYR A 525 -28.90 10.23 -1.89
CA TYR A 525 -29.12 10.54 -3.31
C TYR A 525 -28.34 9.60 -4.23
N PHE A 526 -28.90 9.37 -5.42
CA PHE A 526 -28.20 8.78 -6.54
C PHE A 526 -28.30 9.71 -7.74
N LEU A 527 -27.16 10.32 -8.11
CA LEU A 527 -27.01 11.18 -9.26
C LEU A 527 -26.47 10.34 -10.42
N ARG A 528 -27.31 10.12 -11.42
CA ARG A 528 -26.97 9.30 -12.57
C ARG A 528 -26.07 10.09 -13.52
N SER A 529 -24.91 9.52 -13.84
CA SER A 529 -24.05 9.96 -14.94
C SER A 529 -23.37 8.73 -15.55
N GLU A 530 -23.51 8.54 -16.86
CA GLU A 530 -22.91 7.39 -17.55
C GLU A 530 -21.50 7.71 -18.08
N ASP A 531 -21.19 9.00 -18.26
CA ASP A 531 -19.89 9.48 -18.71
C ASP A 531 -18.92 9.66 -17.52
N PRO A 532 -17.73 9.04 -17.53
CA PRO A 532 -16.72 9.21 -16.50
C PRO A 532 -16.30 10.68 -16.26
N GLU A 533 -16.22 11.51 -17.31
CA GLU A 533 -15.78 12.90 -17.16
C GLU A 533 -16.86 13.78 -16.52
N GLU A 534 -18.11 13.65 -16.98
CA GLU A 534 -19.27 14.29 -16.35
C GLU A 534 -19.44 13.84 -14.88
N THR A 535 -19.21 12.55 -14.59
CA THR A 535 -19.20 12.02 -13.22
C THR A 535 -18.20 12.76 -12.36
N VAL A 536 -16.97 12.94 -12.83
CA VAL A 536 -15.94 13.71 -12.11
C VAL A 536 -16.36 15.16 -11.89
N ARG A 537 -16.86 15.86 -12.93
CA ARG A 537 -17.33 17.24 -12.79
C ARG A 537 -18.41 17.37 -11.72
N THR A 538 -19.37 16.46 -11.75
CA THR A 538 -20.47 16.40 -10.78
C THR A 538 -19.94 16.19 -9.36
N VAL A 539 -18.98 15.27 -9.18
CA VAL A 539 -18.33 15.03 -7.87
C VAL A 539 -17.61 16.29 -7.36
N LEU A 540 -16.86 17.00 -8.21
CA LEU A 540 -16.14 18.23 -7.83
C LEU A 540 -17.09 19.34 -7.37
N ASP A 541 -18.18 19.55 -8.11
CA ASP A 541 -19.17 20.59 -7.78
C ASP A 541 -19.90 20.26 -6.48
N LEU A 542 -20.27 18.99 -6.29
CA LEU A 542 -20.90 18.52 -5.07
C LEU A 542 -19.94 18.65 -3.87
N ALA A 543 -18.70 18.19 -4.01
CA ALA A 543 -17.70 18.31 -2.94
C ALA A 543 -17.49 19.78 -2.55
N GLY A 544 -17.36 20.70 -3.52
CA GLY A 544 -17.24 22.13 -3.26
C GLY A 544 -18.41 22.72 -2.48
N ARG A 545 -19.66 22.35 -2.84
CA ARG A 545 -20.86 22.79 -2.12
C ARG A 545 -20.90 22.21 -0.70
N MET A 546 -20.66 20.92 -0.56
CA MET A 546 -20.76 20.21 0.71
C MET A 546 -19.67 20.65 1.70
N VAL A 547 -18.46 20.99 1.23
CA VAL A 547 -17.41 21.53 2.10
C VAL A 547 -17.83 22.87 2.71
N GLY A 548 -18.58 23.69 1.98
CA GLY A 548 -19.16 24.93 2.53
C GLY A 548 -20.22 24.71 3.60
N THR A 549 -20.87 23.53 3.64
CA THR A 549 -21.91 23.19 4.63
C THR A 549 -21.35 22.42 5.83
N PHE A 550 -20.49 21.43 5.58
CA PHE A 550 -20.04 20.48 6.59
C PHE A 550 -18.59 20.72 7.04
N GLY A 551 -17.81 21.52 6.32
CA GLY A 551 -16.36 21.62 6.53
C GLY A 551 -15.56 20.57 5.74
N LEU A 552 -14.27 20.80 5.54
CA LEU A 552 -13.40 19.99 4.68
C LEU A 552 -13.12 18.60 5.30
N GLU A 553 -13.02 18.56 6.62
CA GLU A 553 -12.79 17.38 7.45
C GLU A 553 -13.97 16.41 7.41
N ASN A 554 -15.21 16.93 7.33
CA ASN A 554 -16.44 16.14 7.39
C ASN A 554 -16.98 15.70 6.01
N VAL A 555 -16.34 16.11 4.92
CA VAL A 555 -16.65 15.67 3.55
C VAL A 555 -15.60 14.69 3.07
N GLN A 556 -16.06 13.54 2.56
CA GLN A 556 -15.18 12.54 1.97
C GLN A 556 -15.70 12.08 0.60
N VAL A 557 -14.83 12.16 -0.40
CA VAL A 557 -15.05 11.50 -1.70
C VAL A 557 -14.48 10.08 -1.62
N LEU A 558 -15.27 9.09 -2.02
CA LEU A 558 -14.91 7.68 -2.03
C LEU A 558 -14.95 7.13 -3.45
N ALA A 559 -13.87 6.47 -3.87
CA ALA A 559 -13.81 5.77 -5.15
C ALA A 559 -13.27 4.34 -4.98
N PRO A 560 -13.78 3.34 -5.74
CA PRO A 560 -13.31 1.96 -5.64
C PRO A 560 -11.82 1.75 -5.97
N MET A 561 -11.25 2.55 -6.88
CA MET A 561 -9.89 2.34 -7.40
C MET A 561 -9.05 3.61 -7.44
N HIS A 562 -7.74 3.45 -7.51
CA HIS A 562 -6.79 4.55 -7.66
C HIS A 562 -6.69 5.10 -9.10
N LYS A 563 -6.75 4.20 -10.10
CA LYS A 563 -6.58 4.51 -11.52
C LYS A 563 -7.88 4.98 -12.18
N TYR A 564 -7.77 5.42 -13.44
CA TYR A 564 -8.83 5.94 -14.30
C TYR A 564 -9.25 7.38 -13.97
N VAL A 565 -10.07 7.96 -14.85
CA VAL A 565 -10.60 9.33 -14.72
C VAL A 565 -11.39 9.49 -13.43
N THR A 566 -12.20 8.49 -13.06
CA THR A 566 -12.96 8.47 -11.80
C THR A 566 -12.16 7.94 -10.59
N GLY A 567 -10.85 7.72 -10.75
CA GLY A 567 -9.98 7.16 -9.73
C GLY A 567 -9.52 8.17 -8.68
N VAL A 568 -9.13 7.66 -7.51
CA VAL A 568 -8.65 8.47 -6.37
C VAL A 568 -7.50 9.42 -6.76
N GLN A 569 -6.58 9.00 -7.63
CA GLN A 569 -5.42 9.82 -8.03
C GLN A 569 -5.87 11.09 -8.78
N ASN A 570 -6.70 10.91 -9.81
CA ASN A 570 -7.21 12.03 -10.61
C ASN A 570 -8.17 12.91 -9.78
N LEU A 571 -9.06 12.28 -9.01
CA LEU A 571 -9.97 13.01 -8.12
C LEU A 571 -9.23 13.86 -7.10
N ASN A 572 -8.16 13.35 -6.47
CA ASN A 572 -7.37 14.15 -5.52
C ASN A 572 -6.75 15.37 -6.17
N LYS A 573 -6.16 15.24 -7.37
CA LYS A 573 -5.59 16.38 -8.11
C LYS A 573 -6.65 17.46 -8.36
N LEU A 574 -7.78 17.06 -8.92
CA LEU A 574 -8.85 18.00 -9.29
C LEU A 574 -9.56 18.60 -8.05
N LEU A 575 -9.74 17.81 -6.99
CA LEU A 575 -10.29 18.29 -5.72
C LEU A 575 -9.33 19.26 -5.01
N GLN A 576 -8.02 19.01 -5.06
CA GLN A 576 -7.03 19.95 -4.53
C GLN A 576 -7.11 21.30 -5.24
N GLU A 577 -7.18 21.31 -6.57
CA GLU A 577 -7.35 22.54 -7.36
C GLU A 577 -8.66 23.27 -7.03
N LYS A 578 -9.76 22.54 -6.82
CA LYS A 578 -11.08 23.11 -6.52
C LYS A 578 -11.24 23.59 -5.08
N LEU A 579 -10.78 22.79 -4.11
CA LEU A 579 -11.03 22.99 -2.67
C LEU A 579 -9.88 23.73 -1.97
N ASN A 580 -8.67 23.63 -2.51
CA ASN A 580 -7.50 24.33 -1.98
C ASN A 580 -6.68 24.98 -3.11
N PRO A 581 -7.25 25.93 -3.89
CA PRO A 581 -6.56 26.53 -5.03
C PRO A 581 -5.26 27.25 -4.63
N ALA A 582 -4.35 27.38 -5.60
CA ALA A 582 -3.13 28.15 -5.46
C ALA A 582 -3.44 29.61 -5.11
N ALA A 583 -2.71 30.17 -4.15
CA ALA A 583 -2.89 31.55 -3.71
C ALA A 583 -1.54 32.13 -3.25
N PRO A 584 -1.31 33.44 -3.42
CA PRO A 584 -0.13 34.11 -2.85
C PRO A 584 -0.08 33.89 -1.33
N GLY A 585 0.94 33.16 -0.86
CA GLY A 585 1.10 32.78 0.56
C GLY A 585 0.89 31.30 0.88
N LYS A 586 0.39 30.49 -0.06
CA LYS A 586 0.40 29.03 0.07
C LYS A 586 1.65 28.47 -0.59
N LYS A 587 2.55 27.92 0.22
CA LYS A 587 3.74 27.26 -0.28
C LYS A 587 3.38 25.91 -0.88
N GLU A 588 4.14 25.52 -1.91
CA GLU A 588 3.97 24.27 -2.63
C GLU A 588 5.28 23.48 -2.63
N TYR A 589 5.17 22.17 -2.45
CA TYR A 589 6.28 21.24 -2.50
C TYR A 589 6.05 20.20 -3.60
N PRO A 590 6.87 20.17 -4.67
CA PRO A 590 6.70 19.21 -5.76
C PRO A 590 7.03 17.79 -5.28
N PHE A 591 6.15 16.84 -5.57
CA PHE A 591 6.32 15.44 -5.20
C PHE A 591 5.66 14.51 -6.22
N ARG A 592 6.46 13.62 -6.81
CA ARG A 592 6.05 12.72 -7.91
C ARG A 592 5.41 13.52 -9.06
N ASP A 593 4.22 13.12 -9.50
CA ASP A 593 3.47 13.76 -10.59
C ASP A 593 2.57 14.92 -10.12
N GLY A 594 2.77 15.41 -8.89
CA GLY A 594 1.96 16.47 -8.28
C GLY A 594 2.75 17.29 -7.26
N PHE A 595 2.04 17.86 -6.29
CA PHE A 595 2.62 18.65 -5.22
C PHE A 595 1.75 18.59 -3.96
N PHE A 596 2.37 18.83 -2.81
CA PHE A 596 1.68 19.18 -1.58
C PHE A 596 1.62 20.70 -1.44
N ARG A 597 0.54 21.23 -0.89
CA ARG A 597 0.30 22.66 -0.68
C ARG A 597 -0.14 22.90 0.76
N THR A 598 0.26 24.04 1.33
CA THR A 598 -0.28 24.51 2.61
C THR A 598 -1.82 24.49 2.57
N GLY A 599 -2.43 23.89 3.59
CA GLY A 599 -3.87 23.67 3.69
C GLY A 599 -4.38 22.34 3.10
N ASP A 600 -3.52 21.52 2.52
CA ASP A 600 -3.95 20.26 1.93
C ASP A 600 -4.45 19.27 2.96
N LYS A 601 -5.55 18.59 2.61
CA LYS A 601 -6.02 17.40 3.33
C LYS A 601 -5.17 16.21 2.91
N VAL A 602 -4.40 15.66 3.85
CA VAL A 602 -3.48 14.52 3.62
C VAL A 602 -3.85 13.34 4.51
N MET A 603 -3.28 12.18 4.22
CA MET A 603 -3.43 10.96 5.01
C MET A 603 -2.12 10.19 5.03
N ALA A 604 -1.77 9.66 6.20
CA ALA A 604 -0.65 8.75 6.35
C ALA A 604 -0.99 7.38 5.74
N VAL A 605 -0.07 6.81 4.97
CA VAL A 605 -0.26 5.49 4.31
C VAL A 605 0.50 4.36 4.99
N ARG A 606 1.30 4.67 6.01
CA ARG A 606 2.06 3.71 6.82
C ARG A 606 1.99 4.13 8.29
N ASN A 607 2.10 3.16 9.18
CA ASN A 607 2.31 3.43 10.60
C ASN A 607 3.74 3.92 10.82
N ASN A 608 3.88 5.10 11.40
CA ASN A 608 5.13 5.68 11.86
C ASN A 608 5.02 5.88 13.39
N TYR A 609 5.52 4.89 14.12
CA TYR A 609 5.34 4.80 15.57
C TYR A 609 6.16 5.84 16.32
N ASP A 610 7.34 6.21 15.82
CA ASP A 610 8.19 7.25 16.41
C ASP A 610 7.47 8.61 16.39
N LYS A 611 6.71 8.88 15.33
CA LYS A 611 5.92 10.09 15.16
C LYS A 611 4.50 9.99 15.73
N GLY A 612 4.09 8.82 16.22
CA GLY A 612 2.73 8.59 16.71
C GLY A 612 1.63 8.68 15.63
N VAL A 613 1.99 8.56 14.35
CA VAL A 613 1.05 8.65 13.21
C VAL A 613 0.79 7.27 12.64
N PHE A 614 -0.48 6.92 12.45
CA PHE A 614 -0.89 5.61 11.97
C PHE A 614 -1.52 5.69 10.57
N ASN A 615 -1.42 4.61 9.80
CA ASN A 615 -2.03 4.47 8.50
C ASN A 615 -3.54 4.77 8.58
N GLY A 616 -4.01 5.65 7.70
CA GLY A 616 -5.39 6.12 7.67
C GLY A 616 -5.65 7.36 8.52
N ASN A 617 -4.70 7.81 9.36
CA ASN A 617 -4.83 9.12 10.01
C ASN A 617 -4.85 10.21 8.94
N GLN A 618 -5.88 11.06 9.00
CA GLN A 618 -6.00 12.23 8.16
C GLN A 618 -5.37 13.41 8.89
N GLY A 619 -4.69 14.27 8.14
CA GLY A 619 -4.09 15.47 8.67
C GLY A 619 -4.20 16.62 7.69
N ARG A 620 -3.68 17.77 8.09
CA ARG A 620 -3.64 18.97 7.27
C ARG A 620 -2.22 19.49 7.18
N VAL A 621 -1.76 19.79 5.97
CA VAL A 621 -0.48 20.47 5.78
C VAL A 621 -0.61 21.88 6.33
N VAL A 622 0.17 22.21 7.35
CA VAL A 622 0.15 23.53 7.99
C VAL A 622 1.24 24.45 7.45
N ASP A 623 2.40 23.91 7.07
CA ASP A 623 3.47 24.69 6.43
C ASP A 623 4.41 23.83 5.57
N VAL A 624 5.17 24.49 4.70
CA VAL A 624 6.27 23.93 3.92
C VAL A 624 7.53 24.75 4.23
N ILE A 625 8.49 24.13 4.89
CA ILE A 625 9.74 24.77 5.28
C ILE A 625 10.81 24.34 4.27
N LEU A 626 11.36 25.29 3.53
CA LEU A 626 12.38 25.00 2.52
C LEU A 626 13.76 25.33 3.11
N ALA A 627 14.72 24.41 3.02
CA ALA A 627 16.06 24.56 3.62
C ALA A 627 16.85 25.76 3.05
N ARG A 628 16.45 26.25 1.87
CA ARG A 628 17.01 27.47 1.27
C ARG A 628 16.53 28.78 1.93
N GLU A 629 15.46 28.71 2.71
CA GLU A 629 14.78 29.85 3.35
C GLU A 629 15.01 29.89 4.87
N ASP A 630 15.52 28.79 5.45
CA ASP A 630 15.74 28.63 6.89
C ASP A 630 17.08 27.92 7.14
N GLU A 631 18.04 28.63 7.76
CA GLU A 631 19.40 28.10 8.00
C GLU A 631 19.43 27.02 9.09
N ASP A 632 18.38 26.91 9.92
CA ASP A 632 18.28 25.91 10.99
C ASP A 632 17.76 24.55 10.49
N VAL A 633 17.37 24.45 9.22
CA VAL A 633 16.78 23.25 8.62
C VAL A 633 17.68 22.67 7.53
N GLU A 634 18.20 21.46 7.76
CA GLU A 634 19.15 20.80 6.85
C GLU A 634 18.50 20.31 5.53
N GLU A 635 17.20 20.01 5.53
CA GLU A 635 16.45 19.55 4.35
C GLU A 635 15.01 20.07 4.30
N ASP A 636 14.45 20.23 3.09
CA ASP A 636 13.07 20.66 2.91
C ASP A 636 12.09 19.75 3.69
N THR A 637 11.23 20.37 4.50
CA THR A 637 10.38 19.70 5.48
C THR A 637 8.92 20.14 5.32
N LEU A 638 8.00 19.17 5.26
CA LEU A 638 6.57 19.38 5.26
C LEU A 638 6.03 19.25 6.69
N LEU A 639 5.35 20.27 7.21
CA LEU A 639 4.74 20.22 8.54
C LEU A 639 3.26 19.86 8.42
N VAL A 640 2.84 18.76 9.07
CA VAL A 640 1.47 18.24 9.00
C VAL A 640 0.87 18.16 10.39
N ASP A 641 -0.34 18.69 10.54
CA ASP A 641 -1.14 18.59 11.75
C ASP A 641 -2.07 17.37 11.67
N PHE A 642 -1.88 16.42 12.58
CA PHE A 642 -2.75 15.26 12.80
C PHE A 642 -3.53 15.45 14.10
N ASP A 643 -4.72 16.04 14.01
CA ASP A 643 -5.63 16.25 15.15
C ASP A 643 -4.95 16.93 16.36
N GLY A 644 -4.12 17.95 16.11
CA GLY A 644 -3.39 18.73 17.12
C GLY A 644 -1.92 18.30 17.30
N LEU A 645 -1.51 17.18 16.71
CA LEU A 645 -0.12 16.73 16.70
C LEU A 645 0.61 17.26 15.46
N LEU A 646 1.52 18.21 15.65
CA LEU A 646 2.38 18.73 14.59
C LEU A 646 3.55 17.79 14.32
N VAL A 647 3.60 17.25 13.09
CA VAL A 647 4.58 16.24 12.69
C VAL A 647 5.36 16.70 11.46
N PRO A 648 6.70 16.80 11.54
CA PRO A 648 7.55 17.11 10.39
C PRO A 648 7.78 15.87 9.52
N TYR A 649 7.77 16.05 8.20
CA TYR A 649 8.11 15.03 7.20
C TYR A 649 9.21 15.54 6.29
N GLY A 650 10.37 14.88 6.33
CA GLY A 650 11.48 15.14 5.42
C GLY A 650 11.24 14.55 4.03
N ARG A 651 12.06 14.93 3.05
CA ARG A 651 11.90 14.52 1.63
C ARG A 651 11.82 13.01 1.45
N SER A 652 12.59 12.26 2.23
CA SER A 652 12.64 10.79 2.12
C SER A 652 11.42 10.08 2.70
N GLU A 653 10.63 10.78 3.51
CA GLU A 653 9.44 10.25 4.21
C GLU A 653 8.13 10.65 3.52
N LEU A 654 8.17 11.53 2.52
CA LEU A 654 6.97 11.96 1.79
C LEU A 654 6.24 10.81 1.08
N ASP A 655 6.91 9.69 0.82
CA ASP A 655 6.27 8.45 0.34
C ASP A 655 5.25 7.87 1.34
N GLU A 656 5.30 8.30 2.61
CA GLU A 656 4.36 7.93 3.68
C GLU A 656 3.09 8.80 3.71
N LEU A 657 3.01 9.84 2.88
CA LEU A 657 1.85 10.74 2.79
C LEU A 657 1.17 10.67 1.42
N THR A 658 -0.15 10.87 1.42
CA THR A 658 -0.95 11.06 0.20
C THR A 658 -1.99 12.13 0.42
N LEU A 659 -2.43 12.81 -0.65
CA LEU A 659 -3.66 13.60 -0.63
C LEU A 659 -4.86 12.73 -0.24
N ALA A 660 -5.81 13.32 0.49
CA ALA A 660 -6.93 12.61 1.13
C ALA A 660 -8.30 13.27 0.88
N TYR A 661 -8.42 14.17 -0.09
CA TYR A 661 -9.71 14.69 -0.55
C TYR A 661 -10.62 13.57 -1.08
N ALA A 662 -10.02 12.65 -1.84
CA ALA A 662 -10.58 11.37 -2.23
C ALA A 662 -9.78 10.23 -1.60
N ALA A 663 -10.48 9.17 -1.21
CA ALA A 663 -9.88 7.96 -0.66
C ALA A 663 -10.57 6.71 -1.23
N THR A 664 -9.88 5.59 -1.18
CA THR A 664 -10.51 4.29 -1.41
C THR A 664 -11.36 3.90 -0.22
N VAL A 665 -12.43 3.13 -0.44
CA VAL A 665 -13.31 2.63 0.64
C VAL A 665 -12.52 1.90 1.74
N HIS A 666 -11.54 1.07 1.37
CA HIS A 666 -10.66 0.38 2.32
C HIS A 666 -9.96 1.33 3.30
N LYS A 667 -9.43 2.45 2.80
CA LYS A 667 -8.74 3.47 3.62
C LYS A 667 -9.71 4.32 4.44
N ALA A 668 -11.00 4.32 4.11
CA ALA A 668 -12.04 5.00 4.87
C ALA A 668 -12.68 4.11 5.96
N GLN A 669 -12.27 2.85 6.08
CA GLN A 669 -12.81 1.93 7.06
C GLN A 669 -12.49 2.40 8.50
N GLY A 670 -13.44 2.26 9.41
CA GLY A 670 -13.35 2.79 10.77
C GLY A 670 -13.49 4.32 10.89
N SER A 671 -13.55 5.06 9.79
CA SER A 671 -13.92 6.48 9.78
C SER A 671 -15.41 6.66 9.47
N GLU A 672 -16.01 7.74 9.95
CA GLU A 672 -17.35 8.16 9.55
C GLU A 672 -17.32 9.66 9.28
N PHE A 673 -18.05 10.10 8.25
CA PHE A 673 -18.06 11.48 7.78
C PHE A 673 -19.51 11.98 7.73
N SER A 674 -19.75 13.28 8.01
CA SER A 674 -21.10 13.84 7.88
C SER A 674 -21.62 13.69 6.45
N CYS A 675 -20.77 13.95 5.45
CA CYS A 675 -21.13 13.81 4.03
C CYS A 675 -20.15 12.89 3.28
N CYS A 676 -20.69 11.86 2.63
CA CYS A 676 -19.94 10.94 1.77
C CYS A 676 -20.43 11.01 0.31
N ILE A 677 -19.51 11.22 -0.62
CA ILE A 677 -19.77 11.19 -2.06
C ILE A 677 -19.09 9.95 -2.64
N PHE A 678 -19.86 8.96 -3.10
CA PHE A 678 -19.34 7.69 -3.60
C PHE A 678 -19.41 7.62 -5.13
N VAL A 679 -18.30 7.33 -5.78
CA VAL A 679 -18.19 7.26 -7.24
C VAL A 679 -18.49 5.85 -7.76
N LEU A 680 -19.44 5.74 -8.70
CA LEU A 680 -19.88 4.49 -9.33
C LEU A 680 -19.63 4.50 -10.83
N SER A 681 -18.44 4.08 -11.24
CA SER A 681 -18.05 4.00 -12.65
C SER A 681 -17.92 2.55 -13.12
N THR A 682 -18.31 2.29 -14.37
CA THR A 682 -18.04 1.01 -15.04
C THR A 682 -16.54 0.77 -15.26
N GLN A 683 -15.71 1.82 -15.23
CA GLN A 683 -14.24 1.70 -15.22
C GLN A 683 -13.71 0.92 -14.00
N HIS A 684 -14.53 0.79 -12.94
CA HIS A 684 -14.18 0.06 -11.72
C HIS A 684 -14.76 -1.36 -11.66
N TRP A 685 -15.19 -1.92 -12.80
CA TRP A 685 -15.98 -3.16 -12.90
C TRP A 685 -15.53 -4.30 -11.96
N TYR A 686 -14.23 -4.57 -11.91
CA TYR A 686 -13.64 -5.64 -11.11
C TYR A 686 -13.81 -5.45 -9.59
N MET A 687 -13.82 -4.21 -9.12
CA MET A 687 -13.93 -3.87 -7.69
C MET A 687 -15.38 -3.69 -7.24
N LEU A 688 -16.35 -3.61 -8.16
CA LEU A 688 -17.76 -3.40 -7.81
C LEU A 688 -18.35 -4.65 -7.16
N GLN A 689 -18.20 -4.73 -5.84
CA GLN A 689 -18.72 -5.77 -4.96
C GLN A 689 -19.70 -5.18 -3.96
N ARG A 690 -20.58 -6.04 -3.44
CA ARG A 690 -21.65 -5.64 -2.51
C ARG A 690 -21.12 -5.08 -1.20
N ASN A 691 -20.17 -5.77 -0.59
CA ASN A 691 -19.50 -5.36 0.65
C ASN A 691 -18.75 -4.02 0.50
N LEU A 692 -18.14 -3.74 -0.66
CA LEU A 692 -17.48 -2.47 -0.95
C LEU A 692 -18.49 -1.31 -0.96
N LEU A 693 -19.59 -1.47 -1.71
CA LEU A 693 -20.63 -0.46 -1.78
C LEU A 693 -21.31 -0.28 -0.42
N TYR A 694 -21.64 -1.38 0.26
CA TYR A 694 -22.18 -1.37 1.61
C TYR A 694 -21.28 -0.58 2.56
N THR A 695 -20.00 -0.96 2.66
CA THR A 695 -19.04 -0.32 3.56
C THR A 695 -18.89 1.17 3.27
N GLY A 696 -18.87 1.56 1.99
CA GLY A 696 -18.79 2.97 1.59
C GLY A 696 -20.04 3.77 1.96
N VAL A 697 -21.23 3.20 1.76
CA VAL A 697 -22.49 3.83 2.15
C VAL A 697 -22.55 4.01 3.67
N THR A 698 -22.12 3.03 4.46
CA THR A 698 -22.15 3.13 5.92
C THR A 698 -21.11 4.09 6.50
N ARG A 699 -20.23 4.71 5.69
CA ARG A 699 -19.32 5.77 6.17
C ARG A 699 -20.03 7.11 6.36
N GLY A 700 -21.18 7.35 5.71
CA GLY A 700 -21.92 8.61 5.81
C GLY A 700 -22.86 8.65 7.02
N LYS A 701 -22.81 9.73 7.81
CA LYS A 701 -23.68 9.94 8.98
C LYS A 701 -24.96 10.71 8.69
N GLU A 702 -24.88 11.74 7.85
CA GLU A 702 -25.95 12.72 7.63
C GLU A 702 -26.35 12.80 6.15
N LEU A 703 -25.41 12.60 5.22
CA LEU A 703 -25.67 12.65 3.79
C LEU A 703 -24.78 11.67 3.02
N VAL A 704 -25.41 10.85 2.17
CA VAL A 704 -24.70 9.98 1.21
C VAL A 704 -25.19 10.27 -0.21
N MET A 705 -24.23 10.43 -1.11
CA MET A 705 -24.51 10.72 -2.51
C MET A 705 -23.73 9.76 -3.40
N LEU A 706 -24.44 8.87 -4.08
CA LEU A 706 -23.89 8.02 -5.11
C LEU A 706 -23.86 8.81 -6.43
N VAL A 707 -22.72 8.87 -7.10
CA VAL A 707 -22.57 9.58 -8.39
C VAL A 707 -22.01 8.62 -9.43
N GLY A 708 -22.77 8.40 -10.51
CA GLY A 708 -22.29 7.61 -11.66
C GLY A 708 -23.35 6.71 -12.28
N SER A 709 -22.90 5.62 -12.90
CA SER A 709 -23.72 4.82 -13.81
C SER A 709 -24.67 3.87 -13.08
N ARG A 710 -25.88 3.69 -13.65
CA ARG A 710 -26.83 2.69 -13.13
C ARG A 710 -26.30 1.28 -13.31
N ARG A 711 -25.53 1.02 -14.38
CA ARG A 711 -24.91 -0.30 -14.64
C ARG A 711 -23.91 -0.67 -13.55
N ALA A 712 -23.05 0.26 -13.13
CA ALA A 712 -22.12 0.03 -12.02
C ALA A 712 -22.85 -0.24 -10.71
N LEU A 713 -23.91 0.51 -10.41
CA LEU A 713 -24.73 0.29 -9.21
C LEU A 713 -25.34 -1.12 -9.18
N VAL A 714 -26.00 -1.53 -10.27
CA VAL A 714 -26.62 -2.85 -10.37
C VAL A 714 -25.58 -3.96 -10.22
N ARG A 715 -24.41 -3.81 -10.87
CA ARG A 715 -23.29 -4.76 -10.72
C ARG A 715 -22.83 -4.85 -9.26
N ALA A 716 -22.60 -3.72 -8.60
CA ALA A 716 -22.14 -3.69 -7.21
C ALA A 716 -23.13 -4.38 -6.25
N VAL A 717 -24.44 -4.13 -6.41
CA VAL A 717 -25.47 -4.76 -5.57
C VAL A 717 -25.61 -6.27 -5.83
N ALA A 718 -25.58 -6.67 -7.11
CA ALA A 718 -25.73 -8.07 -7.50
C ALA A 718 -24.51 -8.93 -7.14
N ASN A 719 -23.30 -8.35 -7.17
CA ASN A 719 -22.05 -9.07 -6.97
C ASN A 719 -21.82 -9.41 -5.48
N SER A 720 -22.31 -10.58 -5.05
CA SER A 720 -22.09 -11.15 -3.71
C SER A 720 -20.78 -11.91 -3.56
N THR A 721 -19.94 -11.94 -4.58
CA THR A 721 -18.62 -12.59 -4.50
C THR A 721 -17.76 -11.78 -3.56
N VAL A 722 -17.87 -12.06 -2.26
CA VAL A 722 -16.83 -11.74 -1.28
C VAL A 722 -15.61 -12.51 -1.77
N GLN A 723 -14.47 -11.85 -1.96
CA GLN A 723 -13.21 -12.57 -2.21
C GLN A 723 -13.10 -13.68 -1.17
N GLU A 724 -13.25 -14.94 -1.59
CA GLU A 724 -13.07 -16.06 -0.70
C GLU A 724 -11.62 -16.03 -0.26
N ARG A 725 -11.41 -15.84 1.04
CA ARG A 725 -10.08 -15.91 1.60
C ARG A 725 -9.83 -17.37 1.94
N TYR A 726 -8.76 -17.92 1.39
CA TYR A 726 -8.21 -19.18 1.86
C TYR A 726 -7.73 -19.04 3.30
N THR A 727 -8.56 -19.51 4.23
CA THR A 727 -8.29 -19.64 5.66
C THR A 727 -8.69 -21.05 6.09
N ALA A 728 -8.03 -21.56 7.12
CA ALA A 728 -8.35 -22.84 7.74
C ALA A 728 -8.82 -22.64 9.20
N LEU A 729 -9.11 -21.40 9.60
CA LEU A 729 -9.44 -21.06 10.97
C LEU A 729 -10.76 -21.69 11.42
N ASP A 730 -11.78 -21.72 10.58
CA ASP A 730 -13.08 -22.32 10.91
C ASP A 730 -12.97 -23.85 11.09
N GLU A 731 -12.25 -24.52 10.18
CA GLU A 731 -11.92 -25.95 10.27
C GLU A 731 -11.15 -26.26 11.56
N ARG A 732 -10.10 -25.48 11.85
CA ARG A 732 -9.28 -25.62 13.06
C ARG A 732 -10.07 -25.39 14.34
N LEU A 733 -10.98 -24.41 14.35
CA LEU A 733 -11.87 -24.15 15.48
C LEU A 733 -12.75 -25.37 15.75
N ARG A 734 -13.37 -25.95 14.72
CA ARG A 734 -14.20 -27.17 14.80
C ARG A 734 -13.44 -28.44 15.20
N GLY A 735 -12.10 -28.39 15.24
CA GLY A 735 -11.25 -29.53 15.59
C GLY A 735 -10.87 -30.42 14.40
N ALA A 736 -11.21 -30.04 13.17
CA ALA A 736 -10.73 -30.69 11.96
C ALA A 736 -9.34 -30.13 11.63
N GLY A 737 -8.28 -30.84 12.02
CA GLY A 737 -6.89 -30.41 11.80
C GLY A 737 -5.95 -30.63 12.99
N VAL A 738 -6.45 -31.14 14.12
CA VAL A 738 -5.61 -31.67 15.21
C VAL A 738 -5.61 -33.20 15.13
N ALA A 739 -5.11 -33.74 14.03
CA ALA A 739 -4.50 -35.07 14.07
C ALA A 739 -3.09 -34.89 14.62
N GLN A 740 -2.75 -35.71 15.61
CA GLN A 740 -1.53 -35.65 16.44
C GLN A 740 -0.23 -35.57 15.64
#